data_AF-A0A938VQX8-F1
#
_entry.id   AF-A0A938VQX8-F1
#
_cell.length_a   1.000
_cell.length_b   1.000
_cell.length_c   1.000
_cell.angle_alpha   90.00
_cell.angle_beta   90.00
_cell.angle_gamma   90.00
#
_symmetry.space_group_name_H-M   'P 1'
#
loop_
_entity.id
_entity.type
_entity.pdbx_description
1 polymer ?
#
loop_
_entity_poly.entity_id
_entity_poly.type
_entity_poly.pdbx_seq_one_letter_code
_entity_poly.pdbx_strand_id
1 'polypeptide(L)'
;MHLVGAALAMYALARVAGARPAPALVAPALFVLNAHTGWRVGNGVVGQIMALLWTPTAAALALAGLRRRSVLLMALAGAALAMLVLAGTVYDQYFAGLAVAALVISDSVARLWRSSRRQWLSEAARNGVLAAVAVVVMVGVSAVKLLPVTSYQPFSTRMGFSLQEAEVGLDSIPTAGQFAGIVLEQVPASFLPGMNFLAVVVAAAALVRPNRTVSAFLGMAVAGMWTTLGQRAPLDLYAFFHGALPGFAFNNTTLRFMNLFYLAVAGLAALGLSTLVDLAAARLRSSSGRVSTGAALGIAALIWTAAVPPMRPVVEQATSADAYPQRPLAGSAPDILAKFQAAEGEHAFRTFSTYIFDRGPDRVNAAASSLYGLDLVNPINAHLVPSYALMPDYSATGETLRRQYLLSAILNARYAVYERAYRLDPPPAGSLVAELQGGVISRNLEARPRAALLPSAILLIGADRDRDFNAFEARLVVFLAAFDPQLVTVFHGGSQYVDDYSADELASFAGIVLGDWQARDGSTARKLLDDYRTSGGMVIDFEYIETLERNPFRRASAFLADRDPPKRLTAVAEARTRELLRRLARPGTSGGHGAVEIVSYEPTKMEFRTPSLERPTALVFSQTYFPGWTVDIDGQPAKLFMADSLVNGVMVAAGPPHFVTFRFQPGTFVAGAWISSLSAAAVLITAGVSVWRGRPSRAR
;
A
#
# COMPACT_ATOMS: atom_id res chain seq x y z
N MET A 1 -11.52 -7.43 20.69
CA MET A 1 -10.63 -8.62 20.80
C MET A 1 -9.15 -8.28 20.60
N HIS A 2 -8.73 -7.71 19.46
CA HIS A 2 -7.32 -7.39 19.18
C HIS A 2 -6.63 -6.52 20.23
N LEU A 3 -7.29 -5.48 20.74
CA LEU A 3 -6.74 -4.61 21.82
C LEU A 3 -6.50 -5.38 23.13
N VAL A 4 -7.40 -6.30 23.49
CA VAL A 4 -7.23 -7.18 24.66
C VAL A 4 -6.07 -8.15 24.44
N GLY A 5 -5.99 -8.74 23.25
CA GLY A 5 -4.86 -9.59 22.87
C GLY A 5 -3.53 -8.83 22.93
N ALA A 6 -3.48 -7.60 22.42
CA ALA A 6 -2.32 -6.71 22.49
C ALA A 6 -1.91 -6.40 23.93
N ALA A 7 -2.88 -6.11 24.80
CA ALA A 7 -2.64 -5.92 26.23
C ALA A 7 -2.00 -7.17 26.88
N LEU A 8 -2.55 -8.36 26.63
CA LEU A 8 -2.02 -9.61 27.15
C LEU A 8 -0.61 -9.94 26.61
N ALA A 9 -0.40 -9.72 25.31
CA ALA A 9 0.89 -9.92 24.67
C ALA A 9 1.95 -8.95 25.22
N MET A 10 1.58 -7.69 25.45
CA MET A 10 2.48 -6.70 26.05
C MET A 10 2.82 -7.05 27.51
N TYR A 11 1.85 -7.53 28.29
CA TYR A 11 2.10 -8.08 29.62
C TYR A 11 3.10 -9.23 29.56
N ALA A 12 2.90 -10.19 28.64
CA ALA A 12 3.81 -11.31 28.45
C ALA A 12 5.23 -10.85 28.07
N LEU A 13 5.37 -9.88 27.17
CA LEU A 13 6.66 -9.27 26.82
C LEU A 13 7.33 -8.66 28.06
N ALA A 14 6.61 -7.88 28.86
CA ALA A 14 7.15 -7.29 30.09
C ALA A 14 7.63 -8.36 31.10
N ARG A 15 6.89 -9.46 31.24
CA ARG A 15 7.28 -10.58 32.10
C ARG A 15 8.53 -11.30 31.59
N VAL A 16 8.60 -11.59 30.29
CA VAL A 16 9.79 -12.20 29.66
C VAL A 16 10.99 -11.26 29.75
N ALA A 17 10.78 -9.94 29.65
CA ALA A 17 11.79 -8.91 29.78
C ALA A 17 12.42 -8.85 31.17
N GLY A 18 11.68 -9.24 32.22
CA GLY A 18 12.13 -9.34 33.60
C GLY A 18 11.32 -8.52 34.62
N ALA A 19 10.25 -7.84 34.20
CA ALA A 19 9.42 -7.04 35.11
C ALA A 19 8.64 -7.94 36.07
N ARG A 20 8.45 -7.54 37.34
CA ARG A 20 7.65 -8.27 38.33
C ARG A 20 6.16 -8.36 37.93
N PRO A 21 5.40 -9.36 38.40
CA PRO A 21 4.01 -9.59 37.98
C PRO A 21 3.07 -8.39 38.12
N ALA A 22 3.07 -7.71 39.27
CA ALA A 22 2.20 -6.56 39.49
C ALA A 22 2.68 -5.31 38.72
N PRO A 23 3.97 -4.91 38.78
CA PRO A 23 4.51 -3.82 37.94
C PRO A 23 4.29 -4.00 36.44
N ALA A 24 4.29 -5.23 35.94
CA ALA A 24 4.08 -5.52 34.53
C ALA A 24 2.68 -5.11 34.02
N LEU A 25 1.70 -4.88 34.90
CA LEU A 25 0.35 -4.43 34.52
C LEU A 25 0.29 -2.99 34.01
N VAL A 26 1.37 -2.21 34.19
CA VAL A 26 1.49 -0.86 33.61
C VAL A 26 1.72 -0.90 32.10
N ALA A 27 2.47 -1.89 31.61
CA ALA A 27 2.85 -1.96 30.19
C ALA A 27 1.62 -2.04 29.25
N PRO A 28 0.63 -2.91 29.52
CA PRO A 28 -0.59 -2.99 28.70
C PRO A 28 -1.35 -1.66 28.58
N ALA A 29 -1.47 -0.90 29.68
CA ALA A 29 -2.17 0.39 29.67
C ALA A 29 -1.47 1.39 28.74
N LEU A 30 -0.17 1.57 28.90
CA LEU A 30 0.61 2.52 28.10
C LEU A 30 0.68 2.12 26.62
N PHE A 31 0.67 0.82 26.33
CA PHE A 31 0.76 0.34 24.95
C PHE A 31 -0.59 0.38 24.20
N VAL A 32 -1.71 0.11 24.87
CA VAL A 32 -3.02 0.04 24.22
C VAL A 32 -3.79 1.35 24.33
N LEU A 33 -3.64 2.10 25.43
CA LEU A 33 -4.39 3.32 25.73
C LEU A 33 -3.54 4.58 25.51
N ASN A 34 -2.93 4.70 24.33
CA ASN A 34 -2.18 5.90 23.92
C ASN A 34 -2.83 6.59 22.72
N ALA A 35 -2.37 7.80 22.44
CA ALA A 35 -2.92 8.65 21.39
C ALA A 35 -2.83 8.02 20.00
N HIS A 36 -1.74 7.32 19.72
CA HIS A 36 -1.52 6.70 18.43
C HIS A 36 -2.46 5.52 18.19
N THR A 37 -2.67 4.68 19.21
CA THR A 37 -3.68 3.61 19.15
C THR A 37 -5.09 4.18 19.05
N GLY A 38 -5.39 5.25 19.79
CA GLY A 38 -6.67 5.97 19.66
C GLY A 38 -6.92 6.44 18.24
N TRP A 39 -5.93 7.10 17.62
CA TRP A 39 -6.02 7.53 16.23
C TRP A 39 -6.30 6.37 15.26
N ARG A 40 -5.61 5.22 15.42
CA ARG A 40 -5.83 4.03 14.56
C ARG A 40 -7.24 3.47 14.68
N VAL A 41 -7.76 3.42 15.91
CA VAL A 41 -9.10 2.91 16.20
C VAL A 41 -10.16 3.87 15.67
N GLY A 42 -10.03 5.17 15.94
CA GLY A 42 -10.98 6.19 15.47
C GLY A 42 -11.06 6.27 13.94
N ASN A 43 -9.94 6.06 13.23
CA ASN A 43 -9.90 6.06 11.76
C ASN A 43 -10.20 4.69 11.14
N GLY A 44 -10.54 3.67 11.93
CA GLY A 44 -10.89 2.34 11.40
C GLY A 44 -9.77 1.62 10.65
N VAL A 45 -8.50 1.87 10.99
CA VAL A 45 -7.34 1.27 10.29
C VAL A 45 -7.11 -0.17 10.76
N VAL A 46 -8.02 -1.07 10.37
CA VAL A 46 -8.13 -2.46 10.90
C VAL A 46 -6.81 -3.21 10.89
N GLY A 47 -6.06 -3.15 9.79
CA GLY A 47 -4.76 -3.83 9.71
C GLY A 47 -3.79 -3.40 10.82
N GLN A 48 -3.66 -2.09 11.08
CA GLN A 48 -2.75 -1.58 12.10
C GLN A 48 -3.22 -1.93 13.52
N ILE A 49 -4.52 -2.07 13.72
CA ILE A 49 -5.11 -2.56 14.98
C ILE A 49 -4.75 -4.04 15.20
N MET A 50 -4.80 -4.87 14.15
CA MET A 50 -4.37 -6.27 14.21
C MET A 50 -2.88 -6.38 14.53
N ALA A 51 -2.06 -5.45 14.03
CA ALA A 51 -0.62 -5.43 14.28
C ALA A 51 -0.25 -5.22 15.75
N LEU A 52 -1.08 -4.52 16.52
CA LEU A 52 -0.85 -4.27 17.96
C LEU A 52 -0.74 -5.57 18.76
N LEU A 53 -1.42 -6.64 18.35
CA LEU A 53 -1.29 -7.95 18.99
C LEU A 53 0.04 -8.63 18.65
N TRP A 54 0.38 -8.66 17.36
CA TRP A 54 1.46 -9.52 16.86
C TRP A 54 2.84 -8.97 17.17
N THR A 55 3.03 -7.65 17.22
CA THR A 55 4.31 -7.00 17.55
C THR A 55 4.86 -7.43 18.92
N PRO A 56 4.15 -7.21 20.06
CA PRO A 56 4.63 -7.65 21.36
C PRO A 56 4.69 -9.19 21.47
N THR A 57 3.81 -9.92 20.77
CA THR A 57 3.83 -11.39 20.73
C THR A 57 5.14 -11.91 20.12
N ALA A 58 5.51 -11.42 18.94
CA ALA A 58 6.75 -11.76 18.26
C ALA A 58 7.97 -11.40 19.12
N ALA A 59 8.00 -10.20 19.70
CA ALA A 59 9.06 -9.76 20.60
C ALA A 59 9.20 -10.65 21.84
N ALA A 60 8.10 -11.02 22.49
CA ALA A 60 8.10 -11.87 23.68
C ALA A 60 8.60 -13.28 23.37
N LEU A 61 8.13 -13.87 22.28
CA LEU A 61 8.52 -15.20 21.83
C LEU A 61 9.99 -15.24 21.40
N ALA A 62 10.46 -14.24 20.65
CA ALA A 62 11.86 -14.16 20.23
C ALA A 62 12.81 -14.01 21.43
N LEU A 63 12.47 -13.12 22.37
CA LEU A 63 13.28 -12.93 23.57
C LEU A 63 13.28 -14.19 24.45
N ALA A 64 12.14 -14.83 24.64
CA ALA A 64 12.03 -16.08 25.38
C ALA A 64 12.77 -17.23 24.67
N GLY A 65 12.67 -17.31 23.34
CA GLY A 65 13.33 -18.31 22.51
C GLY A 65 14.84 -18.20 22.56
N LEU A 66 15.38 -16.99 22.41
CA LEU A 66 16.80 -16.73 22.58
C LEU A 66 17.28 -17.04 24.01
N ARG A 67 16.46 -16.68 25.02
CA ARG A 67 16.78 -16.94 26.43
C ARG A 67 16.83 -18.41 26.80
N ARG A 68 15.86 -19.18 26.32
CA ARG A 68 15.73 -20.62 26.55
C ARG A 68 16.46 -21.47 25.51
N ARG A 69 17.11 -20.85 24.51
CA ARG A 69 17.71 -21.52 23.35
C ARG A 69 16.72 -22.46 22.64
N SER A 70 15.47 -22.04 22.55
CA SER A 70 14.36 -22.84 22.02
C SER A 70 14.07 -22.49 20.57
N VAL A 71 14.27 -23.47 19.68
CA VAL A 71 13.91 -23.38 18.26
C VAL A 71 12.41 -23.18 18.09
N LEU A 72 11.57 -23.87 18.88
CA LEU A 72 10.12 -23.73 18.83
C LEU A 72 9.68 -22.28 19.10
N LEU A 73 10.20 -21.65 20.15
CA LEU A 73 9.81 -20.27 20.48
C LEU A 73 10.27 -19.28 19.41
N MET A 74 11.43 -19.50 18.78
CA MET A 74 11.86 -18.69 17.63
C MET A 74 10.99 -18.93 16.39
N ALA A 75 10.59 -20.18 16.13
CA ALA A 75 9.67 -20.51 15.05
C ALA A 75 8.30 -19.85 15.27
N LEU A 76 7.77 -19.89 16.51
CA LEU A 76 6.53 -19.20 16.86
C LEU A 76 6.67 -17.67 16.78
N ALA A 77 7.84 -17.11 17.09
CA ALA A 77 8.11 -15.69 16.86
C ALA A 77 8.06 -15.34 15.37
N GLY A 78 8.65 -16.18 14.51
CA GLY A 78 8.55 -16.05 13.06
C GLY A 78 7.11 -16.16 12.55
N ALA A 79 6.33 -17.10 13.08
CA ALA A 79 4.91 -17.24 12.75
C ALA A 79 4.10 -16.01 13.18
N ALA A 80 4.38 -15.43 14.36
CA ALA A 80 3.76 -14.18 14.80
C ALA A 80 4.11 -13.00 13.88
N LEU A 81 5.36 -12.91 13.39
CA LEU A 81 5.74 -11.92 12.37
C LEU A 81 5.04 -12.17 11.03
N ALA A 82 4.86 -13.43 10.62
CA ALA A 82 4.11 -13.77 9.40
C ALA A 82 2.65 -13.29 9.46
N MET A 83 2.03 -13.29 10.65
CA MET A 83 0.66 -12.79 10.81
C MET A 83 0.53 -11.30 10.49
N LEU A 84 1.59 -10.48 10.69
CA LEU A 84 1.60 -9.08 10.28
C LEU A 84 1.51 -8.94 8.76
N VAL A 85 2.27 -9.76 8.03
CA VAL A 85 2.22 -9.80 6.57
C VAL A 85 0.82 -10.20 6.12
N LEU A 86 0.30 -11.31 6.65
CA LEU A 86 -1.00 -11.87 6.29
C LEU A 86 -2.16 -10.91 6.61
N ALA A 87 -2.07 -10.15 7.70
CA ALA A 87 -3.03 -9.10 8.07
C ALA A 87 -3.04 -7.89 7.11
N GLY A 88 -2.08 -7.80 6.18
CA GLY A 88 -2.02 -6.71 5.20
C GLY A 88 -1.30 -5.46 5.70
N THR A 89 -0.59 -5.59 6.83
CA THR A 89 0.24 -4.52 7.39
C THR A 89 1.72 -4.79 7.19
N VAL A 90 2.12 -4.81 5.92
CA VAL A 90 3.53 -4.95 5.53
C VAL A 90 4.40 -3.86 6.19
N TYR A 91 3.85 -2.66 6.43
CA TYR A 91 4.58 -1.59 7.11
C TYR A 91 4.85 -1.90 8.60
N ASP A 92 3.86 -2.42 9.33
CA ASP A 92 4.02 -2.74 10.75
C ASP A 92 5.02 -3.89 10.96
N GLN A 93 5.21 -4.74 9.94
CA GLN A 93 6.24 -5.78 9.94
C GLN A 93 7.65 -5.19 10.10
N TYR A 94 7.99 -4.06 9.47
CA TYR A 94 9.31 -3.45 9.66
C TYR A 94 9.53 -3.04 11.11
N PHE A 95 8.55 -2.38 11.73
CA PHE A 95 8.68 -1.93 13.12
C PHE A 95 8.71 -3.09 14.11
N ALA A 96 7.90 -4.13 13.89
CA ALA A 96 7.95 -5.35 14.69
C ALA A 96 9.29 -6.10 14.51
N GLY A 97 9.79 -6.17 13.28
CA GLY A 97 11.09 -6.76 12.94
C GLY A 97 12.24 -6.01 13.61
N LEU A 98 12.24 -4.67 13.57
CA LEU A 98 13.21 -3.82 14.27
C LEU A 98 13.14 -4.02 15.79
N ALA A 99 11.93 -4.14 16.35
CA ALA A 99 11.77 -4.40 17.78
C ALA A 99 12.33 -5.77 18.21
N VAL A 100 12.02 -6.82 17.45
CA VAL A 100 12.58 -8.16 17.65
C VAL A 100 14.09 -8.15 17.50
N ALA A 101 14.61 -7.51 16.44
CA ALA A 101 16.03 -7.41 16.18
C ALA A 101 16.78 -6.70 17.31
N ALA A 102 16.28 -5.56 17.80
CA ALA A 102 16.90 -4.83 18.90
C ALA A 102 17.02 -5.68 20.18
N LEU A 103 15.96 -6.42 20.53
CA LEU A 103 15.96 -7.33 21.69
C LEU A 103 16.92 -8.52 21.49
N VAL A 104 16.90 -9.14 20.31
CA VAL A 104 17.76 -10.28 19.96
C VAL A 104 19.23 -9.88 19.94
N ILE A 105 19.57 -8.76 19.31
CA ILE A 105 20.93 -8.22 19.21
C ILE A 105 21.45 -7.88 20.61
N SER A 106 20.68 -7.13 21.41
CA SER A 106 21.11 -6.75 22.76
C SER A 106 21.37 -7.96 23.66
N ASP A 107 20.47 -8.97 23.65
CA ASP A 107 20.68 -10.17 24.47
C ASP A 107 21.85 -11.03 23.95
N SER A 108 22.07 -11.06 22.63
CA SER A 108 23.18 -11.76 21.98
C SER A 108 24.53 -11.12 22.28
N VAL A 109 24.66 -9.81 22.10
CA VAL A 109 25.88 -9.04 22.40
C VAL A 109 26.27 -9.20 23.87
N ALA A 110 25.30 -9.08 24.78
CA ALA A 110 25.54 -9.25 26.20
C ALA A 110 26.03 -10.67 26.58
N ARG A 111 25.64 -11.72 25.84
CA ARG A 111 26.18 -13.07 26.02
C ARG A 111 27.57 -13.20 25.45
N LEU A 112 27.79 -12.68 24.25
CA LEU A 112 29.08 -12.75 23.57
C LEU A 112 30.16 -12.04 24.37
N TRP A 113 29.87 -10.89 24.97
CA TRP A 113 30.80 -10.19 25.86
C TRP A 113 31.17 -10.96 27.12
N ARG A 114 30.32 -11.88 27.59
CA ARG A 114 30.62 -12.74 28.75
C ARG A 114 31.20 -14.09 28.35
N SER A 115 31.21 -14.41 27.05
CA SER A 115 31.72 -15.69 26.55
C SER A 115 33.24 -15.67 26.45
N SER A 116 33.86 -16.83 26.71
CA SER A 116 35.30 -16.98 26.47
C SER A 116 35.61 -16.93 24.97
N ARG A 117 36.83 -16.52 24.59
CA ARG A 117 37.28 -16.45 23.19
C ARG A 117 37.06 -17.77 22.42
N ARG A 118 37.18 -18.91 23.10
CA ARG A 118 36.95 -20.26 22.52
C ARG A 118 35.47 -20.55 22.24
N GLN A 119 34.55 -20.02 23.06
CA GLN A 119 33.11 -20.26 22.92
C GLN A 119 32.40 -19.20 22.07
N TRP A 120 33.05 -18.05 21.85
CA TRP A 120 32.47 -16.90 21.15
C TRP A 120 31.85 -17.26 19.80
N LEU A 121 32.58 -17.97 18.94
CA LEU A 121 32.10 -18.40 17.61
C LEU A 121 30.88 -19.32 17.70
N SER A 122 30.89 -20.29 18.61
CA SER A 122 29.77 -21.23 18.80
C SER A 122 28.51 -20.53 19.32
N GLU A 123 28.68 -19.54 20.20
CA GLU A 123 27.59 -18.77 20.78
C GLU A 123 26.98 -17.83 19.73
N ALA A 124 27.83 -17.18 18.91
CA ALA A 124 27.43 -16.33 17.80
C ALA A 124 26.67 -17.13 16.74
N ALA A 125 27.23 -18.27 16.30
CA ALA A 125 26.60 -19.15 15.32
C ALA A 125 25.23 -19.62 15.78
N ARG A 126 25.11 -20.07 17.03
CA ARG A 126 23.82 -20.54 17.56
C ARG A 126 22.79 -19.42 17.64
N ASN A 127 23.16 -18.23 18.10
CA ASN A 127 22.23 -17.10 18.16
C ASN A 127 21.82 -16.67 16.73
N GLY A 128 22.74 -16.71 15.77
CA GLY A 128 22.47 -16.49 14.35
C GLY A 128 21.47 -17.51 13.78
N VAL A 129 21.67 -18.80 14.05
CA VAL A 129 20.73 -19.87 13.62
C VAL A 129 19.34 -19.65 14.23
N LEU A 130 19.25 -19.32 15.52
CA LEU A 130 17.97 -19.04 16.18
C LEU A 130 17.25 -17.84 15.55
N ALA A 131 17.97 -16.76 15.24
CA ALA A 131 17.41 -15.60 14.55
C ALA A 131 16.95 -15.96 13.12
N ALA A 132 17.77 -16.75 12.40
CA ALA A 132 17.45 -17.21 11.05
C ALA A 132 16.16 -18.06 11.02
N VAL A 133 15.93 -18.92 12.02
CA VAL A 133 14.69 -19.70 12.14
C VAL A 133 13.46 -18.78 12.17
N ALA A 134 13.49 -17.69 12.93
CA ALA A 134 12.36 -16.76 12.98
C ALA A 134 12.13 -16.08 11.61
N VAL A 135 13.19 -15.67 10.91
CA VAL A 135 13.10 -15.05 9.58
C VAL A 135 12.59 -16.04 8.53
N VAL A 136 13.12 -17.26 8.50
CA VAL A 136 12.70 -18.31 7.56
C VAL A 136 11.24 -18.68 7.78
N VAL A 137 10.79 -18.84 9.02
CA VAL A 137 9.38 -19.13 9.30
C VAL A 137 8.50 -17.95 8.94
N MET A 138 8.93 -16.70 9.20
CA MET A 138 8.19 -15.50 8.80
C MET A 138 7.95 -15.49 7.29
N VAL A 139 9.01 -15.61 6.49
CA VAL A 139 8.94 -15.60 5.01
C VAL A 139 8.15 -16.80 4.52
N GLY A 140 8.44 -18.00 5.04
CA GLY A 140 7.81 -19.24 4.62
C GLY A 140 6.31 -19.25 4.87
N VAL A 141 5.87 -18.98 6.10
CA VAL A 141 4.42 -18.97 6.46
C VAL A 141 3.66 -17.89 5.71
N SER A 142 4.28 -16.74 5.41
CA SER A 142 3.62 -15.66 4.67
C SER A 142 3.84 -15.68 3.15
N ALA A 143 4.48 -16.72 2.61
CA ALA A 143 4.82 -16.84 1.19
C ALA A 143 3.60 -16.75 0.26
N VAL A 144 2.44 -17.29 0.68
CA VAL A 144 1.15 -17.18 -0.02
C VAL A 144 0.74 -15.75 -0.34
N LYS A 145 1.23 -14.77 0.43
CA LYS A 145 0.98 -13.34 0.21
C LYS A 145 2.19 -12.61 -0.34
N LEU A 146 3.40 -12.93 0.15
CA LEU A 146 4.62 -12.26 -0.30
C LEU A 146 4.90 -12.53 -1.78
N LEU A 147 4.79 -13.78 -2.25
CA LEU A 147 5.13 -14.12 -3.63
C LEU A 147 4.23 -13.39 -4.64
N PRO A 148 2.88 -13.43 -4.51
CA PRO A 148 2.01 -12.63 -5.37
C PRO A 148 2.35 -11.14 -5.32
N VAL A 149 2.51 -10.55 -4.13
CA VAL A 149 2.85 -9.12 -3.98
C VAL A 149 4.14 -8.77 -4.71
N THR A 150 5.20 -9.57 -4.58
CA THR A 150 6.48 -9.32 -5.28
C THR A 150 6.35 -9.44 -6.80
N SER A 151 5.55 -10.39 -7.30
CA SER A 151 5.29 -10.50 -8.74
C SER A 151 4.42 -9.39 -9.31
N TYR A 152 3.58 -8.78 -8.47
CA TYR A 152 2.64 -7.74 -8.89
C TYR A 152 3.20 -6.33 -8.70
N GLN A 153 4.25 -6.16 -7.89
CA GLN A 153 4.88 -4.88 -7.63
C GLN A 153 5.26 -4.11 -8.92
N PRO A 154 5.84 -4.75 -9.97
CA PRO A 154 6.19 -4.03 -11.21
C PRO A 154 4.98 -3.52 -12.00
N PHE A 155 3.78 -4.03 -11.75
CA PHE A 155 2.54 -3.63 -12.44
C PHE A 155 1.73 -2.64 -11.59
N SER A 156 2.22 -2.29 -10.41
CA SER A 156 1.57 -1.31 -9.56
C SER A 156 1.96 0.09 -10.00
N THR A 157 0.96 0.96 -10.19
CA THR A 157 1.18 2.41 -10.33
C THR A 157 1.69 3.05 -9.04
N ARG A 158 1.79 2.28 -7.94
CA ARG A 158 2.36 2.73 -6.68
C ARG A 158 3.87 2.61 -6.77
N MET A 159 4.55 3.74 -6.94
CA MET A 159 5.98 3.87 -6.68
C MET A 159 6.22 4.14 -5.19
N GLY A 160 7.38 3.72 -4.69
CA GLY A 160 7.82 4.11 -3.36
C GLY A 160 7.92 5.64 -3.28
N PHE A 161 7.60 6.21 -2.12
CA PHE A 161 7.72 7.63 -1.87
C PHE A 161 9.19 8.03 -1.86
N SER A 162 9.52 9.16 -2.50
CA SER A 162 10.83 9.76 -2.34
C SER A 162 11.07 10.12 -0.87
N LEU A 163 12.34 10.20 -0.48
CA LEU A 163 12.70 10.61 0.88
C LEU A 163 12.05 11.96 1.24
N GLN A 164 12.06 12.90 0.30
CA GLN A 164 11.41 14.20 0.48
C GLN A 164 9.90 14.06 0.69
N GLU A 165 9.18 13.27 -0.10
CA GLU A 165 7.73 13.08 0.09
C GLU A 165 7.39 12.41 1.43
N ALA A 166 8.19 11.42 1.84
CA ALA A 166 7.99 10.69 3.08
C ALA A 166 8.24 11.54 4.34
N GLU A 167 9.07 12.58 4.22
CA GLU A 167 9.46 13.47 5.33
C GLU A 167 8.77 14.84 5.30
N VAL A 168 8.26 15.26 4.13
CA VAL A 168 7.55 16.54 3.94
C VAL A 168 6.03 16.39 4.14
N GLY A 169 5.47 15.17 4.03
CA GLY A 169 4.02 14.89 4.04
C GLY A 169 3.24 15.21 5.33
N LEU A 170 3.79 15.96 6.27
CA LEU A 170 3.12 16.41 7.49
C LEU A 170 3.64 17.81 7.88
N ASP A 171 2.81 18.84 7.69
CA ASP A 171 2.94 20.15 8.34
C ASP A 171 2.93 20.05 9.90
N SER A 172 2.75 18.85 10.45
CA SER A 172 2.63 18.51 11.86
C SER A 172 3.78 17.68 12.43
N ILE A 173 4.96 17.63 11.79
CA ILE A 173 6.13 17.11 12.51
C ILE A 173 6.45 18.13 13.63
N PRO A 174 6.49 17.73 14.91
CA PRO A 174 6.62 18.67 16.01
C PRO A 174 8.00 19.35 15.99
N THR A 175 8.06 20.66 16.23
CA THR A 175 9.29 21.31 16.73
C THR A 175 9.75 20.64 18.03
N ALA A 176 11.01 20.81 18.43
CA ALA A 176 11.50 20.28 19.72
C ALA A 176 10.59 20.65 20.92
N GLY A 177 9.90 21.80 20.87
CA GLY A 177 8.90 22.21 21.85
C GLY A 177 7.56 21.47 21.76
N GLN A 178 7.00 21.31 20.55
CA GLN A 178 5.81 20.47 20.33
C GLN A 178 6.09 18.97 20.61
N PHE A 179 7.35 18.57 20.48
CA PHE A 179 7.86 17.24 20.80
C PHE A 179 8.00 17.01 22.30
N ALA A 180 8.42 18.02 23.08
CA ALA A 180 8.27 17.97 24.53
C ALA A 180 6.80 17.73 24.89
N GLY A 181 5.87 18.36 24.15
CA GLY A 181 4.45 18.00 24.10
C GLY A 181 4.24 16.50 23.88
N ILE A 182 4.61 15.91 22.74
CA ILE A 182 4.41 14.47 22.43
C ILE A 182 5.06 13.49 23.44
N VAL A 183 6.26 13.77 23.94
CA VAL A 183 6.91 12.93 24.98
C VAL A 183 6.17 13.04 26.31
N LEU A 184 5.67 14.24 26.63
CA LEU A 184 4.78 14.52 27.77
C LEU A 184 3.30 14.26 27.44
N GLU A 185 2.99 13.77 26.25
CA GLU A 185 1.69 13.41 25.68
C GLU A 185 1.83 12.02 25.07
N GLN A 186 2.40 11.07 25.83
CA GLN A 186 2.39 9.63 25.52
C GLN A 186 0.96 9.05 25.33
N VAL A 187 -0.02 9.92 25.44
CA VAL A 187 -1.39 9.75 25.78
C VAL A 187 -2.06 11.09 25.41
N PRO A 188 -3.26 11.10 24.80
CA PRO A 188 -3.90 12.32 24.31
C PRO A 188 -3.95 13.45 25.34
N ALA A 189 -3.85 14.71 24.89
CA ALA A 189 -3.95 15.92 25.71
C ALA A 189 -5.24 16.04 26.55
N SER A 190 -6.23 15.17 26.32
CA SER A 190 -7.46 15.01 27.12
C SER A 190 -7.29 14.18 28.41
N PHE A 191 -6.07 13.76 28.75
CA PHE A 191 -5.75 13.16 30.05
C PHE A 191 -5.56 14.20 31.15
N LEU A 192 -5.80 13.80 32.40
CA LEU A 192 -5.46 14.59 33.58
C LEU A 192 -4.00 15.11 33.49
N PRO A 193 -3.77 16.43 33.61
CA PRO A 193 -2.43 17.01 33.58
C PRO A 193 -1.49 16.30 34.59
N GLY A 194 -0.36 15.76 34.11
CA GLY A 194 0.70 15.16 34.96
C GLY A 194 0.86 13.63 34.89
N MET A 195 -0.05 12.88 34.27
CA MET A 195 0.08 11.41 34.20
C MET A 195 1.11 10.89 33.20
N ASN A 196 1.32 11.61 32.10
CA ASN A 196 2.39 11.31 31.16
C ASN A 196 3.76 11.51 31.80
N PHE A 197 3.87 12.54 32.64
CA PHE A 197 5.05 12.75 33.45
C PHE A 197 5.25 11.57 34.41
N LEU A 198 4.20 11.06 35.07
CA LEU A 198 4.30 9.85 35.90
C LEU A 198 4.78 8.62 35.10
N ALA A 199 4.25 8.39 33.89
CA ALA A 199 4.68 7.29 33.03
C ALA A 199 6.15 7.39 32.62
N VAL A 200 6.60 8.61 32.26
CA VAL A 200 8.00 8.90 31.92
C VAL A 200 8.92 8.73 33.14
N VAL A 201 8.52 9.22 34.31
CA VAL A 201 9.29 9.07 35.57
C VAL A 201 9.42 7.58 35.93
N VAL A 202 8.33 6.83 35.83
CA VAL A 202 8.32 5.38 36.08
C VAL A 202 9.20 4.65 35.07
N ALA A 203 9.19 5.02 33.79
CA ALA A 203 10.08 4.47 32.77
C ALA A 203 11.56 4.81 33.04
N ALA A 204 11.86 6.06 33.43
CA ALA A 204 13.21 6.51 33.76
C ALA A 204 13.80 5.76 34.96
N ALA A 205 12.97 5.32 35.92
CA ALA A 205 13.42 4.50 37.04
C ALA A 205 14.04 3.15 36.60
N ALA A 206 13.79 2.67 35.38
CA ALA A 206 14.46 1.49 34.82
C ALA A 206 15.98 1.69 34.70
N LEU A 207 16.43 2.95 34.54
CA LEU A 207 17.84 3.31 34.39
C LEU A 207 18.63 3.24 35.70
N VAL A 208 17.96 3.12 36.85
CA VAL A 208 18.64 2.94 38.15
C VAL A 208 19.34 1.57 38.22
N ARG A 209 18.80 0.56 37.52
CA ARG A 209 19.40 -0.78 37.43
C ARG A 209 19.42 -1.23 35.96
N PRO A 210 20.29 -0.63 35.13
CA PRO A 210 20.31 -0.89 33.70
C PRO A 210 20.70 -2.35 33.44
N ASN A 211 19.99 -2.97 32.50
CA ASN A 211 20.31 -4.30 32.01
C ASN A 211 20.14 -4.33 30.48
N ARG A 212 20.57 -5.42 29.84
CA ARG A 212 20.48 -5.57 28.37
C ARG A 212 19.06 -5.34 27.80
N THR A 213 18.00 -5.71 28.52
CA THR A 213 16.63 -5.44 28.07
C THR A 213 16.28 -3.96 28.21
N VAL A 214 16.70 -3.31 29.30
CA VAL A 214 16.56 -1.85 29.49
C VAL A 214 17.32 -1.12 28.38
N SER A 215 18.54 -1.52 28.06
CA SER A 215 19.32 -0.92 26.97
C SER A 215 18.64 -1.10 25.61
N ALA A 216 18.04 -2.27 25.34
CA ALA A 216 17.30 -2.51 24.10
C ALA A 216 16.06 -1.62 24.00
N PHE A 217 15.24 -1.55 25.06
CA PHE A 217 14.07 -0.67 25.08
C PHE A 217 14.47 0.81 25.04
N LEU A 218 15.51 1.23 25.75
CA LEU A 218 16.01 2.60 25.68
C LEU A 218 16.47 2.94 24.26
N GLY A 219 17.26 2.07 23.63
CA GLY A 219 17.71 2.24 22.25
C GLY A 219 16.54 2.32 21.26
N MET A 220 15.51 1.47 21.42
CA MET A 220 14.28 1.51 20.62
C MET A 220 13.48 2.79 20.83
N ALA A 221 13.34 3.25 22.08
CA ALA A 221 12.64 4.50 22.39
C ALA A 221 13.37 5.69 21.77
N VAL A 222 14.70 5.78 21.96
CA VAL A 222 15.51 6.86 21.40
C VAL A 222 15.52 6.80 19.87
N ALA A 223 15.80 5.64 19.28
CA ALA A 223 15.85 5.50 17.81
C ALA A 223 14.49 5.71 17.17
N GLY A 224 13.42 5.11 17.72
CA GLY A 224 12.06 5.32 17.24
C GLY A 224 11.69 6.79 17.28
N MET A 225 12.03 7.48 18.36
CA MET A 225 11.75 8.90 18.50
C MET A 225 12.59 9.76 17.54
N TRP A 226 13.90 9.55 17.51
CA TRP A 226 14.83 10.28 16.66
C TRP A 226 14.48 10.13 15.18
N THR A 227 14.06 8.93 14.76
CA THR A 227 13.70 8.65 13.37
C THR A 227 12.42 9.38 12.95
N THR A 228 11.52 9.72 13.88
CA THR A 228 10.34 10.54 13.53
C THR A 228 10.68 11.96 13.10
N LEU A 229 11.84 12.48 13.50
CA LEU A 229 12.28 13.83 13.19
C LEU A 229 12.79 13.99 11.74
N GLY A 230 13.15 12.88 11.07
CA GLY A 230 13.70 12.88 9.70
C GLY A 230 14.87 13.87 9.54
N GLN A 231 14.86 14.62 8.43
CA GLN A 231 15.81 15.71 8.14
C GLN A 231 15.97 16.80 9.21
N ARG A 232 15.06 16.91 10.19
CA ARG A 232 15.16 17.92 11.26
C ARG A 232 16.10 17.49 12.38
N ALA A 233 16.42 16.19 12.46
CA ALA A 233 17.44 15.72 13.37
C ALA A 233 18.85 16.01 12.81
N PRO A 234 19.86 16.20 13.67
CA PRO A 234 21.26 16.34 13.23
C PRO A 234 21.77 15.15 12.41
N LEU A 235 21.18 13.97 12.62
CA LEU A 235 21.43 12.76 11.86
C LEU A 235 20.10 12.20 11.36
N ASP A 236 19.94 12.10 10.05
CA ASP A 236 18.70 11.58 9.47
C ASP A 236 18.68 10.04 9.50
N LEU A 237 18.15 9.49 10.60
CA LEU A 237 17.95 8.04 10.74
C LEU A 237 16.84 7.53 9.81
N TYR A 238 15.91 8.38 9.38
CA TYR A 238 14.82 7.95 8.51
C TYR A 238 15.35 7.69 7.11
N ALA A 239 16.20 8.58 6.59
CA ALA A 239 16.94 8.38 5.35
C ALA A 239 17.76 7.08 5.35
N PHE A 240 18.37 6.72 6.48
CA PHE A 240 19.06 5.44 6.62
C PHE A 240 18.12 4.25 6.38
N PHE A 241 16.97 4.20 7.05
CA PHE A 241 16.01 3.11 6.84
C PHE A 241 15.39 3.12 5.45
N HIS A 242 15.10 4.30 4.91
CA HIS A 242 14.58 4.49 3.54
C HIS A 242 15.52 3.90 2.48
N GLY A 243 16.82 4.13 2.61
CA GLY A 243 17.82 3.60 1.67
C GLY A 243 18.29 2.17 1.96
N ALA A 244 18.29 1.74 3.23
CA ALA A 244 18.86 0.45 3.63
C ALA A 244 17.88 -0.71 3.63
N LEU A 245 16.59 -0.47 3.89
CA LEU A 245 15.58 -1.53 4.00
C LEU A 245 14.81 -1.70 2.68
N PRO A 246 14.86 -2.89 2.03
CA PRO A 246 14.12 -3.15 0.80
C PRO A 246 12.63 -2.89 0.98
N GLY A 247 12.01 -2.14 0.05
CA GLY A 247 10.59 -1.84 0.09
C GLY A 247 10.17 -0.83 1.16
N PHE A 248 11.09 -0.28 1.96
CA PHE A 248 10.76 0.72 2.98
C PHE A 248 10.35 2.07 2.39
N ALA A 249 10.76 2.36 1.15
CA ALA A 249 10.34 3.55 0.42
C ALA A 249 8.80 3.68 0.28
N PHE A 250 8.05 2.59 0.41
CA PHE A 250 6.58 2.65 0.44
C PHE A 250 6.00 3.21 1.75
N ASN A 251 6.83 3.40 2.77
CA ASN A 251 6.45 4.08 3.98
C ASN A 251 6.41 5.60 3.75
N ASN A 252 5.23 6.21 3.73
CA ASN A 252 5.05 7.64 3.47
C ASN A 252 5.04 8.52 4.72
N THR A 253 5.36 7.98 5.88
CA THR A 253 5.31 8.76 7.12
C THR A 253 6.38 8.33 8.11
N THR A 254 7.09 9.33 8.64
CA THR A 254 8.06 9.15 9.72
C THR A 254 7.36 8.75 11.03
N LEU A 255 6.12 9.20 11.25
CA LEU A 255 5.37 9.01 12.50
C LEU A 255 5.14 7.52 12.86
N ARG A 256 5.17 6.60 11.89
CA ARG A 256 5.03 5.17 12.15
C ARG A 256 6.16 4.59 13.02
N PHE A 257 7.31 5.26 13.13
CA PHE A 257 8.34 4.89 14.11
C PHE A 257 7.87 5.03 15.57
N MET A 258 6.76 5.72 15.82
CA MET A 258 6.09 5.72 17.13
C MET A 258 5.62 4.33 17.56
N ASN A 259 5.40 3.40 16.63
CA ASN A 259 5.19 1.97 16.95
C ASN A 259 6.30 1.42 17.84
N LEU A 260 7.54 1.76 17.51
CA LEU A 260 8.72 1.31 18.24
C LEU A 260 8.84 2.03 19.58
N PHE A 261 8.55 3.33 19.60
CA PHE A 261 8.57 4.17 20.80
C PHE A 261 7.57 3.69 21.86
N TYR A 262 6.28 3.57 21.51
CA TYR A 262 5.24 3.19 22.48
C TYR A 262 5.44 1.77 23.03
N LEU A 263 5.88 0.83 22.20
CA LEU A 263 6.27 -0.51 22.65
C LEU A 263 7.41 -0.42 23.69
N ALA A 264 8.41 0.40 23.40
CA ALA A 264 9.60 0.51 24.22
C ALA A 264 9.36 1.21 25.57
N VAL A 265 8.61 2.31 25.58
CA VAL A 265 8.30 3.03 26.82
C VAL A 265 7.43 2.19 27.75
N ALA A 266 6.45 1.47 27.21
CA ALA A 266 5.65 0.54 27.99
C ALA A 266 6.51 -0.56 28.66
N GLY A 267 7.51 -1.08 27.92
CA GLY A 267 8.50 -2.03 28.46
C GLY A 267 9.38 -1.42 29.56
N LEU A 268 9.88 -0.20 29.35
CA LEU A 268 10.68 0.54 30.33
C LEU A 268 9.88 0.85 31.60
N ALA A 269 8.63 1.28 31.48
CA ALA A 269 7.77 1.58 32.63
C ALA A 269 7.55 0.35 33.51
N ALA A 270 7.32 -0.82 32.92
CA ALA A 270 7.17 -2.07 33.67
C ALA A 270 8.47 -2.45 34.42
N LEU A 271 9.62 -2.30 33.77
CA LEU A 271 10.93 -2.57 34.39
C LEU A 271 11.27 -1.54 35.46
N GLY A 272 10.98 -0.26 35.22
CA GLY A 272 11.24 0.82 36.16
C GLY A 272 10.37 0.76 37.41
N LEU A 273 9.08 0.45 37.26
CA LEU A 273 8.22 0.20 38.42
C LEU A 273 8.66 -1.04 39.20
N SER A 274 9.20 -2.07 38.52
CA SER A 274 9.80 -3.23 39.20
C SER A 274 11.02 -2.81 40.04
N THR A 275 11.87 -1.95 39.49
CA THR A 275 13.03 -1.39 40.20
C THR A 275 12.61 -0.56 41.42
N LEU A 276 11.58 0.29 41.29
CA LEU A 276 11.06 1.07 42.42
C LEU A 276 10.49 0.18 43.53
N VAL A 277 9.77 -0.88 43.17
CA VAL A 277 9.25 -1.88 44.13
C VAL A 277 10.39 -2.61 44.83
N ASP A 278 11.46 -2.99 44.11
CA ASP A 278 12.65 -3.61 44.70
C ASP A 278 13.33 -2.67 45.71
N LEU A 279 13.51 -1.40 45.34
CA LEU A 279 14.15 -0.39 46.18
C LEU A 279 13.32 -0.10 47.43
N ALA A 280 12.00 0.03 47.29
CA ALA A 280 11.09 0.25 48.40
C ALA A 280 11.08 -0.96 49.36
N ALA A 281 11.04 -2.19 48.83
CA ALA A 281 11.09 -3.41 49.63
C ALA A 281 12.41 -3.52 50.40
N ALA A 282 13.54 -3.18 49.77
CA ALA A 282 14.84 -3.17 50.43
C ALA A 282 14.93 -2.10 51.56
N ARG A 283 14.35 -0.91 51.34
CA ARG A 283 14.39 0.19 52.31
C ARG A 283 13.51 -0.05 53.54
N LEU A 284 12.35 -0.68 53.34
CA LEU A 284 11.37 -0.90 54.42
C LEU A 284 11.69 -2.08 55.34
N ARG A 285 12.75 -2.86 55.08
CA ARG A 285 13.17 -4.07 55.84
C ARG A 285 12.02 -5.03 56.18
N SER A 286 10.94 -4.98 55.42
CA SER A 286 9.69 -5.70 55.70
C SER A 286 9.62 -6.93 54.81
N SER A 287 9.37 -8.09 55.43
CA SER A 287 9.03 -9.34 54.74
C SER A 287 7.68 -9.26 54.00
N SER A 288 6.87 -8.22 54.23
CA SER A 288 5.60 -8.05 53.53
C SER A 288 5.80 -7.29 52.22
N GLY A 289 6.28 -8.01 51.20
CA GLY A 289 6.21 -7.58 49.79
C GLY A 289 4.79 -7.18 49.32
N ARG A 290 3.77 -7.36 50.17
CA ARG A 290 2.38 -6.93 50.00
C ARG A 290 2.21 -5.42 49.91
N VAL A 291 2.93 -4.61 50.70
CA VAL A 291 2.76 -3.14 50.69
C VAL A 291 3.32 -2.53 49.39
N SER A 292 4.50 -2.96 48.97
CA SER A 292 5.12 -2.51 47.71
C SER A 292 4.39 -3.05 46.48
N THR A 293 3.83 -4.27 46.55
CA THR A 293 2.94 -4.81 45.51
C THR A 293 1.63 -4.03 45.45
N GLY A 294 1.04 -3.67 46.59
CA GLY A 294 -0.16 -2.83 46.67
C GLY A 294 0.06 -1.45 46.07
N ALA A 295 1.19 -0.81 46.35
CA ALA A 295 1.57 0.47 45.72
C ALA A 295 1.75 0.35 44.20
N ALA A 296 2.37 -0.74 43.72
CA ALA A 296 2.51 -0.99 42.29
C ALA A 296 1.16 -1.22 41.60
N LEU A 297 0.25 -1.96 42.24
CA LEU A 297 -1.12 -2.12 41.78
C LEU A 297 -1.88 -0.80 41.79
N GLY A 298 -1.67 0.06 42.80
CA GLY A 298 -2.22 1.41 42.87
C GLY A 298 -1.75 2.29 41.72
N ILE A 299 -0.45 2.30 41.42
CA ILE A 299 0.11 3.05 40.26
C ILE A 299 -0.45 2.50 38.95
N ALA A 300 -0.51 1.18 38.78
CA ALA A 300 -1.10 0.57 37.59
C ALA A 300 -2.58 0.95 37.47
N ALA A 301 -3.36 0.87 38.56
CA ALA A 301 -4.75 1.27 38.58
C ALA A 301 -4.92 2.75 38.23
N LEU A 302 -4.11 3.66 38.79
CA LEU A 302 -4.14 5.09 38.48
C LEU A 302 -3.90 5.36 36.98
N ILE A 303 -2.91 4.68 36.39
CA ILE A 303 -2.61 4.79 34.95
C ILE A 303 -3.80 4.29 34.14
N TRP A 304 -4.38 3.14 34.48
CA TRP A 304 -5.57 2.60 33.81
C TRP A 304 -6.79 3.51 33.96
N THR A 305 -7.10 3.96 35.18
CA THR A 305 -8.34 4.71 35.49
C THR A 305 -8.40 6.02 34.74
N ALA A 306 -7.28 6.68 34.56
CA ALA A 306 -7.28 7.91 33.82
C ALA A 306 -6.94 7.72 32.34
N ALA A 307 -6.63 6.48 31.92
CA ALA A 307 -6.52 6.12 30.52
C ALA A 307 -7.76 5.68 29.78
N VAL A 308 -8.73 5.14 30.51
CA VAL A 308 -9.98 4.68 29.94
C VAL A 308 -10.89 5.83 29.46
N PRO A 309 -11.11 6.93 30.20
CA PRO A 309 -12.10 7.95 29.82
C PRO A 309 -11.85 8.60 28.45
N PRO A 310 -10.61 8.97 28.06
CA PRO A 310 -10.36 9.60 26.76
C PRO A 310 -10.40 8.63 25.58
N MET A 311 -10.15 7.35 25.83
CA MET A 311 -10.29 6.29 24.82
C MET A 311 -11.74 5.86 24.62
N ARG A 312 -12.61 6.06 25.62
CA ARG A 312 -14.03 5.69 25.56
C ARG A 312 -14.76 6.29 24.35
N PRO A 313 -14.74 7.62 24.08
CA PRO A 313 -15.46 8.18 22.94
C PRO A 313 -14.90 7.67 21.60
N VAL A 314 -13.59 7.42 21.51
CA VAL A 314 -12.94 6.87 20.30
C VAL A 314 -13.41 5.44 20.04
N VAL A 315 -13.51 4.61 21.09
CA VAL A 315 -14.00 3.23 20.97
C VAL A 315 -15.51 3.22 20.70
N GLU A 316 -16.28 4.08 21.36
CA GLU A 316 -17.72 4.23 21.11
C GLU A 316 -17.98 4.68 19.67
N GLN A 317 -17.25 5.67 19.16
CA GLN A 317 -17.30 6.09 17.76
C GLN A 317 -16.89 4.97 16.80
N ALA A 318 -15.87 4.18 17.11
CA ALA A 318 -15.45 3.07 16.25
C ALA A 318 -16.41 1.87 16.29
N THR A 319 -17.28 1.77 17.31
CA THR A 319 -18.22 0.66 17.50
C THR A 319 -19.67 1.04 17.21
N SER A 320 -19.99 2.32 17.05
CA SER A 320 -21.30 2.76 16.63
C SER A 320 -21.51 2.33 15.17
N ALA A 321 -22.61 1.62 14.91
CA ALA A 321 -23.06 1.32 13.55
C ALA A 321 -23.33 2.60 12.73
N ASP A 322 -23.45 3.74 13.42
CA ASP A 322 -23.77 5.07 12.92
C ASP A 322 -22.54 6.02 12.83
N ALA A 323 -21.31 5.49 12.87
CA ALA A 323 -20.07 6.31 12.81
C ALA A 323 -19.92 7.14 11.52
N TYR A 324 -20.78 6.90 10.53
CA TYR A 324 -21.10 7.84 9.47
C TYR A 324 -22.50 8.39 9.76
N PRO A 325 -22.68 9.67 10.10
CA PRO A 325 -24.00 10.22 10.36
C PRO A 325 -24.87 10.15 9.09
N GLN A 326 -25.61 9.06 8.91
CA GLN A 326 -26.56 8.84 7.83
C GLN A 326 -27.80 9.71 8.04
N ARG A 327 -27.77 10.94 7.52
CA ARG A 327 -28.97 11.56 6.99
C ARG A 327 -28.71 12.06 5.57
N PRO A 328 -29.10 11.29 4.54
CA PRO A 328 -29.19 11.81 3.18
C PRO A 328 -30.06 13.06 3.17
N LEU A 329 -29.75 14.03 2.32
CA LEU A 329 -30.71 15.09 2.00
C LEU A 329 -31.94 14.43 1.37
N ALA A 330 -33.10 14.54 2.01
CA ALA A 330 -34.33 13.97 1.48
C ALA A 330 -34.87 14.82 0.32
N GLY A 331 -35.06 14.21 -0.85
CA GLY A 331 -35.64 14.86 -2.04
C GLY A 331 -35.21 14.19 -3.35
N SER A 332 -35.79 14.62 -4.47
CA SER A 332 -35.31 14.21 -5.79
C SER A 332 -33.99 14.93 -6.13
N ALA A 333 -33.11 14.33 -6.94
CA ALA A 333 -31.86 14.98 -7.37
C ALA A 333 -32.06 16.40 -7.95
N PRO A 334 -33.14 16.69 -8.71
CA PRO A 334 -33.50 18.05 -9.11
C PRO A 334 -33.79 19.02 -7.95
N ASP A 335 -34.52 18.58 -6.92
CA ASP A 335 -34.89 19.44 -5.77
C ASP A 335 -33.67 19.83 -4.94
N ILE A 336 -32.74 18.89 -4.77
CA ILE A 336 -31.49 19.10 -4.04
C ILE A 336 -30.60 20.09 -4.82
N LEU A 337 -30.54 19.94 -6.14
CA LEU A 337 -29.77 20.81 -7.03
C LEU A 337 -30.33 22.24 -7.09
N ALA A 338 -31.66 22.38 -7.15
CA ALA A 338 -32.33 23.68 -7.19
C ALA A 338 -32.14 24.48 -5.88
N LYS A 339 -32.21 23.80 -4.72
CA LYS A 339 -31.94 24.42 -3.42
C LYS A 339 -30.50 24.91 -3.29
N PHE A 340 -29.56 24.17 -3.88
CA PHE A 340 -28.15 24.52 -3.88
C PHE A 340 -27.86 25.72 -4.81
N GLN A 341 -28.45 25.75 -6.01
CA GLN A 341 -28.34 26.86 -6.97
C GLN A 341 -28.97 28.16 -6.46
N ALA A 342 -30.09 28.06 -5.74
CA ALA A 342 -30.77 29.20 -5.14
C ALA A 342 -29.95 29.86 -4.00
N ALA A 343 -29.04 29.12 -3.35
CA ALA A 343 -28.24 29.61 -2.25
C ALA A 343 -26.93 30.30 -2.70
N GLU A 344 -26.34 29.88 -3.82
CA GLU A 344 -24.96 30.26 -4.20
C GLU A 344 -24.85 30.99 -5.56
N GLY A 345 -25.96 31.13 -6.30
CA GLY A 345 -25.98 31.79 -7.61
C GLY A 345 -25.45 30.91 -8.76
N GLU A 346 -25.63 31.36 -10.02
CA GLU A 346 -25.43 30.60 -11.27
C GLU A 346 -23.96 30.22 -11.62
N HIS A 347 -23.09 30.05 -10.64
CA HIS A 347 -21.72 29.58 -10.89
C HIS A 347 -21.67 28.05 -10.79
N ALA A 348 -21.71 27.40 -11.96
CA ALA A 348 -21.66 25.95 -12.10
C ALA A 348 -20.34 25.35 -11.56
N PHE A 349 -20.48 24.52 -10.54
CA PHE A 349 -19.40 23.76 -9.89
C PHE A 349 -18.91 22.56 -10.70
N ARG A 350 -17.58 22.33 -10.77
CA ARG A 350 -16.97 21.10 -11.31
C ARG A 350 -15.68 20.72 -10.56
N THR A 351 -15.55 19.40 -10.32
CA THR A 351 -14.89 18.70 -9.22
C THR A 351 -13.35 18.62 -9.23
N PHE A 352 -12.81 18.27 -8.05
CA PHE A 352 -11.40 18.08 -7.70
C PHE A 352 -10.89 16.63 -7.90
N SER A 353 -9.57 16.52 -8.14
CA SER A 353 -8.76 15.31 -7.98
C SER A 353 -8.07 15.32 -6.60
N THR A 354 -7.91 14.16 -5.97
CA THR A 354 -7.32 13.94 -4.64
C THR A 354 -5.81 14.16 -4.53
N TYR A 355 -5.18 14.84 -5.49
CA TYR A 355 -3.80 15.30 -5.40
C TYR A 355 -3.69 16.83 -5.46
N ILE A 356 -4.42 17.51 -4.58
CA ILE A 356 -4.04 18.83 -4.06
C ILE A 356 -4.18 18.77 -2.54
N PHE A 357 -3.40 17.91 -1.90
CA PHE A 357 -3.12 18.01 -0.48
C PHE A 357 -1.76 18.69 -0.32
N ASP A 358 -1.74 20.02 -0.45
CA ASP A 358 -0.75 20.80 0.29
C ASP A 358 -1.49 21.36 1.51
N ARG A 359 -1.01 20.97 2.69
CA ARG A 359 -1.19 21.62 4.00
C ARG A 359 -2.42 21.31 4.84
N GLY A 360 -2.27 20.27 5.68
CA GLY A 360 -2.82 20.19 7.03
C GLY A 360 -4.35 20.18 7.19
N PRO A 361 -4.85 19.77 8.37
CA PRO A 361 -6.29 19.76 8.68
C PRO A 361 -6.93 21.16 8.74
N ASP A 362 -6.12 22.24 8.82
CA ASP A 362 -6.62 23.59 9.09
C ASP A 362 -6.47 24.59 7.91
N ARG A 363 -6.18 24.10 6.69
CA ARG A 363 -6.12 24.97 5.49
C ARG A 363 -6.90 24.47 4.28
N VAL A 364 -8.02 23.79 4.53
CA VAL A 364 -9.18 23.96 3.66
C VAL A 364 -9.79 25.31 4.04
N ASN A 365 -9.58 26.35 3.23
CA ASN A 365 -10.26 27.63 3.43
C ASN A 365 -11.76 27.34 3.56
N ALA A 366 -12.43 27.88 4.57
CA ALA A 366 -13.80 27.52 4.96
C ALA A 366 -14.78 27.47 3.77
N ALA A 367 -14.53 28.27 2.73
CA ALA A 367 -15.23 28.24 1.44
C ALA A 367 -15.22 26.86 0.74
N ALA A 368 -14.12 26.10 0.75
CA ALA A 368 -14.04 24.81 0.05
C ALA A 368 -14.74 23.67 0.80
N SER A 369 -14.88 23.77 2.13
CA SER A 369 -15.62 22.78 2.92
C SER A 369 -17.12 23.08 2.95
N SER A 370 -17.52 24.35 2.93
CA SER A 370 -18.92 24.77 2.90
C SER A 370 -19.56 24.64 1.51
N LEU A 371 -18.79 24.86 0.43
CA LEU A 371 -19.30 24.72 -0.95
C LEU A 371 -19.53 23.28 -1.41
N TYR A 372 -18.96 22.27 -0.74
CA TYR A 372 -19.01 20.90 -1.27
C TYR A 372 -19.34 19.82 -0.26
N GLY A 373 -19.44 20.10 1.04
CA GLY A 373 -19.99 19.16 2.01
C GLY A 373 -19.28 17.81 2.17
N LEU A 374 -18.08 17.63 1.65
CA LEU A 374 -17.34 16.36 1.67
C LEU A 374 -16.80 16.01 3.06
N ASP A 375 -17.10 14.81 3.54
CA ASP A 375 -16.38 14.14 4.63
C ASP A 375 -15.47 13.05 4.04
N LEU A 376 -14.19 13.38 3.86
CA LEU A 376 -13.19 12.51 3.21
C LEU A 376 -12.47 11.64 4.26
N VAL A 377 -13.08 10.55 4.69
CA VAL A 377 -12.46 9.59 5.65
C VAL A 377 -11.99 8.29 4.98
N ASN A 378 -12.06 8.12 3.66
CA ASN A 378 -11.61 6.87 3.02
C ASN A 378 -10.54 7.06 1.92
N PRO A 379 -9.24 6.86 2.24
CA PRO A 379 -8.14 7.05 1.29
C PRO A 379 -7.91 5.86 0.32
N ILE A 380 -8.69 4.78 0.40
CA ILE A 380 -8.34 3.51 -0.27
C ILE A 380 -8.40 3.60 -1.81
N ASN A 381 -9.19 4.50 -2.38
CA ASN A 381 -9.45 4.55 -3.84
C ASN A 381 -8.85 5.75 -4.58
N ALA A 382 -8.10 6.63 -3.93
CA ALA A 382 -7.42 7.77 -4.58
C ALA A 382 -6.17 7.37 -5.40
N HIS A 383 -5.74 6.11 -5.30
CA HIS A 383 -4.48 5.63 -5.87
C HIS A 383 -4.64 4.92 -7.23
N LEU A 384 -5.84 4.93 -7.82
CA LEU A 384 -6.17 4.25 -9.08
C LEU A 384 -6.21 5.20 -10.29
N VAL A 385 -5.88 6.48 -10.07
CA VAL A 385 -5.75 7.48 -11.14
C VAL A 385 -4.26 7.61 -11.47
N PRO A 386 -3.84 7.47 -12.75
CA PRO A 386 -2.46 7.72 -13.09
C PRO A 386 -2.14 9.18 -12.80
N SER A 387 -1.15 9.42 -11.95
CA SER A 387 -0.75 10.76 -11.52
C SER A 387 0.17 11.36 -12.57
N TYR A 388 -0.43 11.93 -13.61
CA TYR A 388 0.28 12.76 -14.59
C TYR A 388 0.60 14.10 -13.93
N ALA A 389 1.85 14.33 -13.59
CA ALA A 389 2.30 15.67 -13.26
C ALA A 389 3.45 16.08 -14.17
N LEU A 390 3.06 16.71 -15.28
CA LEU A 390 3.88 17.63 -16.06
C LEU A 390 2.93 18.58 -16.80
N MET A 391 2.91 19.84 -16.41
CA MET A 391 2.56 20.94 -17.30
C MET A 391 3.52 22.11 -17.04
N PRO A 392 4.49 22.38 -17.92
CA PRO A 392 5.20 23.65 -17.95
C PRO A 392 4.27 24.75 -18.46
N ASP A 393 4.59 25.97 -18.06
CA ASP A 393 3.92 27.24 -18.31
C ASP A 393 3.51 27.44 -19.80
N TYR A 394 2.21 27.56 -20.08
CA TYR A 394 1.69 27.97 -21.39
C TYR A 394 0.58 29.01 -21.20
N SER A 395 0.83 30.18 -21.79
CA SER A 395 0.01 31.40 -21.78
C SER A 395 -1.52 31.20 -21.70
N ALA A 396 -2.14 32.04 -20.87
CA ALA A 396 -3.58 32.10 -20.60
C ALA A 396 -4.42 32.49 -21.83
N THR A 397 -4.76 31.52 -22.67
CA THR A 397 -5.84 31.63 -23.65
C THR A 397 -6.95 30.62 -23.34
N GLY A 398 -8.21 30.94 -23.70
CA GLY A 398 -9.37 30.09 -23.39
C GLY A 398 -9.32 28.69 -24.00
N GLU A 399 -8.61 28.51 -25.12
CA GLU A 399 -8.39 27.22 -25.77
C GLU A 399 -7.43 26.32 -24.95
N THR A 400 -6.46 26.92 -24.23
CA THR A 400 -5.52 26.20 -23.36
C THR A 400 -6.21 25.68 -22.09
N LEU A 401 -7.04 26.52 -21.45
CA LEU A 401 -7.90 26.12 -20.34
C LEU A 401 -8.86 24.99 -20.76
N ARG A 402 -9.50 25.10 -21.93
CA ARG A 402 -10.36 24.05 -22.48
C ARG A 402 -9.63 22.71 -22.63
N ARG A 403 -8.36 22.69 -23.08
CA ARG A 403 -7.55 21.48 -23.21
C ARG A 403 -7.08 20.91 -21.87
N GLN A 404 -6.81 21.77 -20.87
CA GLN A 404 -6.55 21.35 -19.48
C GLN A 404 -7.79 20.74 -18.81
N TYR A 405 -8.98 21.28 -19.09
CA TYR A 405 -10.26 20.72 -18.63
C TYR A 405 -10.60 19.41 -19.34
N LEU A 406 -10.31 19.28 -20.64
CA LEU A 406 -10.47 18.04 -21.39
C LEU A 406 -9.52 16.95 -20.86
N LEU A 407 -8.27 17.32 -20.56
CA LEU A 407 -7.28 16.43 -19.96
C LEU A 407 -7.76 15.87 -18.62
N SER A 408 -8.19 16.74 -17.71
CA SER A 408 -8.67 16.30 -16.39
C SER A 408 -9.97 15.48 -16.44
N ALA A 409 -10.78 15.66 -17.50
CA ALA A 409 -12.00 14.88 -17.74
C ALA A 409 -11.70 13.48 -18.29
N ILE A 410 -10.74 13.35 -19.21
CA ILE A 410 -10.41 12.06 -19.83
C ILE A 410 -9.66 11.13 -18.86
N LEU A 411 -8.87 11.71 -17.94
CA LEU A 411 -8.11 10.95 -16.95
C LEU A 411 -8.97 10.30 -15.85
N ASN A 412 -10.27 10.62 -15.75
CA ASN A 412 -11.13 10.22 -14.62
C ASN A 412 -12.33 9.31 -14.97
N ALA A 413 -12.55 8.85 -16.21
CA ALA A 413 -13.82 8.16 -16.49
C ALA A 413 -13.84 7.07 -17.58
N ARG A 414 -12.73 6.75 -18.26
CA ARG A 414 -12.77 5.75 -19.36
C ARG A 414 -13.13 4.33 -18.87
N TYR A 415 -12.69 4.01 -17.66
CA TYR A 415 -12.96 2.75 -16.96
C TYR A 415 -13.45 3.06 -15.55
N ALA A 416 -14.75 3.27 -15.38
CA ALA A 416 -15.34 3.26 -14.05
C ALA A 416 -15.40 1.79 -13.58
N VAL A 417 -14.43 1.38 -12.74
CA VAL A 417 -14.46 0.06 -12.11
C VAL A 417 -15.48 0.11 -10.97
N TYR A 418 -16.74 -0.22 -11.29
CA TYR A 418 -17.80 -0.33 -10.29
C TYR A 418 -17.55 -1.56 -9.41
N GLU A 419 -17.09 -1.32 -8.18
CA GLU A 419 -16.79 -2.36 -7.19
C GLU A 419 -18.01 -2.77 -6.36
N ARG A 420 -19.16 -2.10 -6.51
CA ARG A 420 -20.42 -2.63 -5.94
C ARG A 420 -20.78 -3.87 -6.75
N ALA A 421 -20.50 -5.02 -6.15
CA ALA A 421 -20.83 -6.33 -6.65
C ALA A 421 -22.20 -6.32 -7.35
N TYR A 422 -22.23 -6.79 -8.60
CA TYR A 422 -23.44 -7.12 -9.37
C TYR A 422 -24.21 -6.02 -10.12
N ARG A 423 -23.55 -4.94 -10.58
CA ARG A 423 -24.09 -4.19 -11.74
C ARG A 423 -23.17 -4.38 -12.95
N LEU A 424 -23.68 -5.11 -13.95
CA LEU A 424 -22.98 -5.45 -15.19
C LEU A 424 -23.06 -4.32 -16.22
N ASP A 425 -24.14 -3.55 -16.20
CA ASP A 425 -24.32 -2.43 -17.10
C ASP A 425 -23.73 -1.13 -16.51
N PRO A 426 -23.00 -0.33 -17.30
CA PRO A 426 -22.73 1.04 -16.92
C PRO A 426 -24.08 1.75 -16.72
N PRO A 427 -24.20 2.66 -15.75
CA PRO A 427 -25.43 3.40 -15.62
C PRO A 427 -25.59 4.25 -16.92
N PRO A 428 -26.83 4.51 -17.42
CA PRO A 428 -27.07 5.13 -18.73
C PRO A 428 -26.22 6.39 -18.95
N ALA A 429 -25.84 6.73 -20.19
CA ALA A 429 -25.13 7.99 -20.45
C ALA A 429 -25.86 9.17 -19.78
N GLY A 430 -25.16 9.90 -18.90
CA GLY A 430 -25.74 10.98 -18.10
C GLY A 430 -26.40 10.58 -16.76
N SER A 431 -26.29 9.33 -16.34
CA SER A 431 -26.76 8.84 -15.04
C SER A 431 -25.79 9.14 -13.90
N LEU A 432 -26.34 9.20 -12.68
CA LEU A 432 -25.63 9.52 -11.45
C LEU A 432 -24.81 8.30 -10.99
N VAL A 433 -23.50 8.46 -10.84
CA VAL A 433 -22.55 7.35 -10.63
C VAL A 433 -22.34 7.00 -9.15
N ALA A 434 -22.53 7.93 -8.21
CA ALA A 434 -22.54 7.63 -6.77
C ALA A 434 -23.19 8.77 -5.95
N GLU A 435 -23.81 8.40 -4.83
CA GLU A 435 -24.21 9.32 -3.76
C GLU A 435 -23.23 9.09 -2.59
N LEU A 436 -22.27 9.99 -2.43
CA LEU A 436 -21.40 10.07 -1.26
C LEU A 436 -21.92 11.19 -0.37
N GLN A 437 -21.88 11.01 0.95
CA GLN A 437 -22.23 12.06 1.90
C GLN A 437 -21.34 13.27 1.63
N GLY A 438 -21.95 14.34 1.10
CA GLY A 438 -21.21 15.51 0.65
C GLY A 438 -20.99 15.67 -0.84
N GLY A 439 -21.97 15.34 -1.68
CA GLY A 439 -22.09 15.95 -3.01
C GLY A 439 -20.89 15.76 -3.95
N VAL A 440 -20.92 14.68 -4.74
CA VAL A 440 -20.24 14.68 -6.04
C VAL A 440 -21.23 14.29 -7.11
N ILE A 441 -21.45 15.19 -8.06
CA ILE A 441 -22.24 14.96 -9.27
C ILE A 441 -21.25 14.91 -10.43
N SER A 442 -21.05 13.74 -11.03
CA SER A 442 -20.35 13.62 -12.32
C SER A 442 -21.31 13.09 -13.38
N ARG A 443 -21.31 13.75 -14.55
CA ARG A 443 -22.03 13.29 -15.74
C ARG A 443 -21.04 12.48 -16.58
N ASN A 444 -21.17 11.16 -16.57
CA ASN A 444 -20.30 10.29 -17.36
C ASN A 444 -20.86 10.17 -18.78
N LEU A 445 -20.25 10.88 -19.74
CA LEU A 445 -20.65 10.86 -21.15
C LEU A 445 -19.76 9.95 -22.01
N GLU A 446 -18.66 9.40 -21.46
CA GLU A 446 -17.63 8.67 -22.22
C GLU A 446 -17.20 7.35 -21.55
N ALA A 447 -17.87 6.89 -20.49
CA ALA A 447 -17.58 5.58 -19.91
C ALA A 447 -17.88 4.45 -20.88
N ARG A 448 -16.93 3.54 -21.01
CA ARG A 448 -17.14 2.28 -21.72
C ARG A 448 -18.01 1.34 -20.88
N PRO A 449 -18.82 0.47 -21.53
CA PRO A 449 -19.38 -0.68 -20.85
C PRO A 449 -18.26 -1.56 -20.29
N ARG A 450 -18.62 -2.40 -19.32
CA ARG A 450 -17.65 -3.26 -18.62
C ARG A 450 -16.85 -4.11 -19.62
N ALA A 451 -17.49 -4.61 -20.68
CA ALA A 451 -16.85 -5.25 -21.81
C ALA A 451 -17.18 -4.46 -23.09
N ALA A 452 -16.18 -4.13 -23.90
CA ALA A 452 -16.33 -3.33 -25.11
C ALA A 452 -15.55 -3.94 -26.28
N LEU A 453 -16.15 -3.90 -27.47
CA LEU A 453 -15.50 -4.28 -28.72
C LEU A 453 -15.05 -3.02 -29.45
N LEU A 454 -13.75 -2.95 -29.71
CA LEU A 454 -13.10 -1.77 -30.26
C LEU A 454 -12.47 -2.13 -31.61
N PRO A 455 -12.90 -1.47 -32.70
CA PRO A 455 -12.49 -1.84 -34.05
C PRO A 455 -11.02 -1.63 -34.34
N SER A 456 -10.33 -0.86 -33.51
CA SER A 456 -8.98 -0.41 -33.80
C SER A 456 -8.11 -0.50 -32.56
N ALA A 457 -6.99 -1.20 -32.69
CA ALA A 457 -5.98 -1.32 -31.67
C ALA A 457 -4.63 -0.84 -32.22
N ILE A 458 -3.89 -0.10 -31.39
CA ILE A 458 -2.50 0.27 -31.63
C ILE A 458 -1.64 -0.58 -30.72
N LEU A 459 -0.58 -1.19 -31.24
CA LEU A 459 0.36 -2.00 -30.44
C LEU A 459 1.61 -1.19 -30.09
N LEU A 460 2.00 -1.17 -28.81
CA LEU A 460 3.25 -0.59 -28.33
C LEU A 460 4.27 -1.70 -28.04
N ILE A 461 5.45 -1.65 -28.66
CA ILE A 461 6.55 -2.61 -28.49
C ILE A 461 7.80 -1.90 -28.02
N GLY A 462 8.37 -2.35 -26.90
CA GLY A 462 9.45 -1.60 -26.27
C GLY A 462 9.82 -2.02 -24.85
N ALA A 463 10.94 -1.47 -24.38
CA ALA A 463 11.51 -1.75 -23.06
C ALA A 463 10.85 -0.97 -21.93
N ASP A 464 10.38 0.26 -22.18
CA ASP A 464 9.93 1.20 -21.14
C ASP A 464 8.43 1.51 -21.23
N ARG A 465 7.64 0.65 -20.57
CA ARG A 465 6.17 0.78 -20.54
C ARG A 465 5.69 1.94 -19.66
N ASP A 466 6.33 2.13 -18.52
CA ASP A 466 5.79 3.03 -17.51
C ASP A 466 6.10 4.50 -17.82
N ARG A 467 7.21 4.78 -18.51
CA ARG A 467 7.62 6.14 -18.86
C ARG A 467 7.16 6.54 -20.26
N ASP A 468 7.56 5.79 -21.29
CA ASP A 468 7.38 6.21 -22.69
C ASP A 468 5.98 5.91 -23.21
N PHE A 469 5.43 4.74 -22.89
CA PHE A 469 4.09 4.33 -23.37
C PHE A 469 2.96 5.09 -22.68
N ASN A 470 3.03 5.25 -21.35
CA ASN A 470 2.08 6.09 -20.63
C ASN A 470 2.14 7.56 -21.12
N ALA A 471 3.34 8.08 -21.44
CA ALA A 471 3.48 9.42 -22.00
C ALA A 471 2.88 9.53 -23.41
N PHE A 472 2.96 8.48 -24.23
CA PHE A 472 2.30 8.44 -25.53
C PHE A 472 0.78 8.40 -25.42
N GLU A 473 0.24 7.52 -24.57
CA GLU A 473 -1.21 7.43 -24.34
C GLU A 473 -1.77 8.77 -23.81
N ALA A 474 -1.09 9.40 -22.86
CA ALA A 474 -1.43 10.74 -22.41
C ALA A 474 -1.49 11.71 -23.58
N ARG A 475 -0.50 11.72 -24.48
CA ARG A 475 -0.50 12.63 -25.64
C ARG A 475 -1.67 12.39 -26.59
N LEU A 476 -2.05 11.13 -26.83
CA LEU A 476 -3.21 10.80 -27.66
C LEU A 476 -4.46 11.47 -27.10
N VAL A 477 -4.67 11.29 -25.79
CA VAL A 477 -5.79 11.83 -25.03
C VAL A 477 -5.79 13.36 -24.97
N VAL A 478 -4.64 13.99 -24.67
CA VAL A 478 -4.55 15.43 -24.40
C VAL A 478 -4.52 16.26 -25.68
N PHE A 479 -3.73 15.83 -26.67
CA PHE A 479 -3.22 16.74 -27.71
C PHE A 479 -3.71 16.36 -29.11
N LEU A 480 -4.23 15.16 -29.30
CA LEU A 480 -4.63 14.67 -30.62
C LEU A 480 -6.16 14.58 -30.72
N ALA A 481 -6.78 15.67 -31.18
CA ALA A 481 -8.24 15.79 -31.33
C ALA A 481 -8.91 14.71 -32.22
N ALA A 482 -8.13 13.95 -33.01
CA ALA A 482 -8.62 12.84 -33.82
C ALA A 482 -8.66 11.49 -33.07
N PHE A 483 -8.17 11.45 -31.83
CA PHE A 483 -8.27 10.25 -30.99
C PHE A 483 -9.68 10.11 -30.45
N ASP A 484 -10.36 9.01 -30.83
CA ASP A 484 -11.66 8.65 -30.28
C ASP A 484 -11.51 7.48 -29.29
N PRO A 485 -11.72 7.73 -27.99
CA PRO A 485 -11.61 6.71 -26.96
C PRO A 485 -12.75 5.69 -27.00
N GLN A 486 -13.74 5.78 -27.88
CA GLN A 486 -14.75 4.73 -28.11
C GLN A 486 -14.38 3.78 -29.25
N LEU A 487 -13.43 4.15 -30.10
CA LEU A 487 -13.05 3.36 -31.29
C LEU A 487 -11.65 2.77 -31.20
N VAL A 488 -10.74 3.44 -30.50
CA VAL A 488 -9.32 3.09 -30.46
C VAL A 488 -8.92 2.62 -29.06
N THR A 489 -8.13 1.56 -28.96
CA THR A 489 -7.40 1.18 -27.73
C THR A 489 -5.92 1.03 -28.03
N VAL A 490 -5.10 1.15 -26.98
CA VAL A 490 -3.66 1.00 -27.07
C VAL A 490 -3.24 -0.24 -26.26
N PHE A 491 -2.57 -1.20 -26.90
CA PHE A 491 -2.12 -2.45 -26.26
C PHE A 491 -0.61 -2.40 -26.04
N HIS A 492 -0.16 -2.79 -24.84
CA HIS A 492 1.25 -2.98 -24.54
C HIS A 492 1.64 -4.42 -24.88
N GLY A 493 2.59 -4.60 -25.80
CA GLY A 493 2.81 -5.88 -26.47
C GLY A 493 3.43 -7.01 -25.64
N GLY A 494 3.74 -6.80 -24.36
CA GLY A 494 4.22 -7.88 -23.49
C GLY A 494 5.69 -8.25 -23.67
N SER A 495 6.31 -7.95 -24.82
CA SER A 495 7.75 -8.08 -25.06
C SER A 495 8.38 -6.82 -25.65
N GLN A 496 9.65 -6.57 -25.33
CA GLN A 496 10.48 -5.55 -25.97
C GLN A 496 11.09 -6.02 -27.30
N TYR A 497 11.04 -7.32 -27.59
CA TYR A 497 11.63 -7.93 -28.78
C TYR A 497 10.59 -8.03 -29.90
N VAL A 498 10.82 -7.38 -31.04
CA VAL A 498 9.87 -7.39 -32.17
C VAL A 498 9.71 -8.79 -32.77
N ASP A 499 10.76 -9.61 -32.71
CA ASP A 499 10.77 -11.00 -33.18
C ASP A 499 10.10 -12.00 -32.23
N ASP A 500 9.57 -11.55 -31.08
CA ASP A 500 8.67 -12.35 -30.23
C ASP A 500 7.20 -12.31 -30.75
N TYR A 501 6.90 -11.55 -31.82
CA TYR A 501 5.57 -11.41 -32.42
C TYR A 501 5.52 -12.07 -33.80
N SER A 502 4.37 -12.63 -34.17
CA SER A 502 4.16 -13.20 -35.51
C SER A 502 3.63 -12.14 -36.49
N ALA A 503 3.80 -12.38 -37.80
CA ALA A 503 3.23 -11.51 -38.83
C ALA A 503 1.69 -11.39 -38.72
N ASP A 504 1.01 -12.50 -38.43
CA ASP A 504 -0.45 -12.53 -38.23
C ASP A 504 -0.88 -11.72 -36.99
N GLU A 505 -0.09 -11.77 -35.91
CA GLU A 505 -0.34 -10.96 -34.72
C GLU A 505 -0.20 -9.47 -35.05
N LEU A 506 0.90 -9.06 -35.69
CA LEU A 506 1.13 -7.68 -36.08
C LEU A 506 0.04 -7.15 -37.04
N ALA A 507 -0.40 -7.98 -37.98
CA ALA A 507 -1.46 -7.64 -38.94
C ALA A 507 -2.83 -7.39 -38.30
N SER A 508 -3.06 -7.86 -37.07
CA SER A 508 -4.29 -7.57 -36.33
C SER A 508 -4.38 -6.13 -35.79
N PHE A 509 -3.25 -5.40 -35.77
CA PHE A 509 -3.17 -4.03 -35.26
C PHE A 509 -3.19 -2.99 -36.36
N ALA A 510 -3.89 -1.88 -36.11
CA ALA A 510 -4.01 -0.78 -37.05
C ALA A 510 -2.73 0.08 -37.16
N GLY A 511 -1.89 0.06 -36.13
CA GLY A 511 -0.59 0.69 -36.12
C GLY A 511 0.31 0.11 -35.05
N ILE A 512 1.63 0.19 -35.27
CA ILE A 512 2.66 -0.24 -34.31
C ILE A 512 3.47 0.98 -33.91
N VAL A 513 3.69 1.13 -32.60
CA VAL A 513 4.56 2.15 -32.03
C VAL A 513 5.73 1.46 -31.35
N LEU A 514 6.95 1.90 -31.68
CA LEU A 514 8.19 1.30 -31.22
C LEU A 514 8.96 2.26 -30.33
N GLY A 515 9.34 1.82 -29.12
CA GLY A 515 10.17 2.61 -28.19
C GLY A 515 11.21 1.74 -27.49
N ASP A 516 12.50 1.99 -27.73
CA ASP A 516 13.59 1.14 -27.18
C ASP A 516 13.37 -0.36 -27.40
N TRP A 517 12.84 -0.69 -28.57
CA TRP A 517 12.64 -2.07 -28.95
C TRP A 517 13.98 -2.75 -29.23
N GLN A 518 14.01 -4.07 -29.04
CA GLN A 518 15.17 -4.91 -29.29
C GLN A 518 14.83 -5.98 -30.35
N ALA A 519 15.87 -6.62 -30.88
CA ALA A 519 15.71 -7.80 -31.72
C ALA A 519 16.70 -8.86 -31.22
N ARG A 520 16.25 -10.11 -31.10
CA ARG A 520 17.19 -11.23 -30.91
C ARG A 520 17.89 -11.53 -32.23
N ASP A 521 17.13 -11.49 -33.32
CA ASP A 521 17.61 -11.45 -34.69
C ASP A 521 17.14 -10.20 -35.43
N GLY A 522 18.07 -9.28 -35.67
CA GLY A 522 17.78 -8.00 -36.34
C GLY A 522 17.32 -8.14 -37.79
N SER A 523 17.64 -9.25 -38.48
CA SER A 523 17.18 -9.48 -39.85
C SER A 523 15.71 -9.89 -39.88
N THR A 524 15.33 -10.84 -39.01
CA THR A 524 13.95 -11.29 -38.85
C THR A 524 13.04 -10.15 -38.38
N ALA A 525 13.46 -9.38 -37.37
CA ALA A 525 12.65 -8.26 -36.87
C ALA A 525 12.43 -7.16 -37.92
N ARG A 526 13.46 -6.81 -38.71
CA ARG A 526 13.32 -5.84 -39.81
C ARG A 526 12.36 -6.34 -40.88
N LYS A 527 12.49 -7.61 -41.27
CA LYS A 527 11.59 -8.23 -42.23
C LYS A 527 10.12 -8.17 -41.76
N LEU A 528 9.84 -8.51 -40.51
CA LEU A 528 8.48 -8.42 -39.94
C LEU A 528 7.89 -7.00 -40.03
N LEU A 529 8.68 -5.98 -39.68
CA LEU A 529 8.24 -4.59 -39.76
C LEU A 529 8.06 -4.12 -41.20
N ASP A 530 8.93 -4.55 -42.13
CA ASP A 530 8.84 -4.20 -43.54
C ASP A 530 7.66 -4.89 -44.24
N ASP A 531 7.39 -6.15 -43.90
CA ASP A 531 6.21 -6.89 -44.35
C ASP A 531 4.93 -6.18 -43.87
N TYR A 532 4.88 -5.76 -42.60
CA TYR A 532 3.76 -4.98 -42.04
C TYR A 532 3.58 -3.60 -42.70
N ARG A 533 4.68 -2.90 -43.02
CA ARG A 533 4.62 -1.63 -43.77
C ARG A 533 4.08 -1.86 -45.18
N THR A 534 4.51 -2.94 -45.82
CA THR A 534 4.11 -3.29 -47.20
C THR A 534 2.63 -3.67 -47.27
N SER A 535 2.06 -4.25 -46.22
CA SER A 535 0.61 -4.49 -46.11
C SER A 535 -0.20 -3.22 -45.81
N GLY A 536 0.43 -2.04 -45.80
CA GLY A 536 -0.22 -0.75 -45.53
C GLY A 536 -0.29 -0.35 -44.06
N GLY A 537 0.33 -1.14 -43.17
CA GLY A 537 0.45 -0.83 -41.75
C GLY A 537 1.37 0.36 -41.48
N MET A 538 1.12 1.09 -40.40
CA MET A 538 1.92 2.25 -40.02
C MET A 538 2.80 1.95 -38.81
N VAL A 539 4.11 2.16 -38.98
CA VAL A 539 5.10 2.08 -37.89
C VAL A 539 5.52 3.48 -37.47
N ILE A 540 5.46 3.73 -36.17
CA ILE A 540 5.77 5.01 -35.51
C ILE A 540 6.88 4.75 -34.49
N ASP A 541 7.99 5.46 -34.57
CA ASP A 541 9.13 5.29 -33.67
C ASP A 541 9.25 6.48 -32.70
N PHE A 542 9.66 6.20 -31.45
CA PHE A 542 10.16 7.23 -30.53
C PHE A 542 11.60 7.60 -30.89
N GLU A 543 11.94 8.89 -30.78
CA GLU A 543 13.34 9.34 -30.82
C GLU A 543 13.75 9.98 -29.49
N TYR A 544 15.04 9.85 -29.18
CA TYR A 544 15.65 10.48 -28.01
C TYR A 544 15.89 11.97 -28.28
N ILE A 545 15.55 12.82 -27.32
CA ILE A 545 15.94 14.24 -27.36
C ILE A 545 17.06 14.43 -26.34
N GLU A 546 18.30 14.63 -26.80
CA GLU A 546 19.46 14.88 -25.93
C GLU A 546 19.36 16.21 -25.17
N THR A 547 18.53 17.14 -25.63
CA THR A 547 18.47 18.52 -25.12
C THR A 547 17.26 18.75 -24.23
N LEU A 548 17.41 18.52 -22.92
CA LEU A 548 16.75 19.34 -21.91
C LEU A 548 17.71 19.50 -20.74
N GLU A 549 18.38 20.65 -20.71
CA GLU A 549 19.10 21.18 -19.55
C GLU A 549 18.29 20.88 -18.28
N ARG A 550 18.98 20.32 -17.27
CA ARG A 550 18.54 20.09 -15.89
C ARG A 550 17.17 20.69 -15.58
N ASN A 551 16.10 19.91 -15.79
CA ASN A 551 14.75 20.31 -15.43
C ASN A 551 14.70 20.61 -13.91
N PRO A 552 14.48 21.87 -13.47
CA PRO A 552 14.44 22.21 -12.06
C PRO A 552 13.18 21.67 -11.35
N PHE A 553 12.23 21.12 -12.12
CA PHE A 553 10.98 20.52 -11.65
C PHE A 553 11.06 18.99 -11.58
N ARG A 554 12.22 18.45 -11.18
CA ARG A 554 12.44 17.03 -10.77
C ARG A 554 11.53 16.56 -9.61
N ARG A 555 10.50 17.33 -9.26
CA ARG A 555 9.60 17.14 -8.13
C ARG A 555 8.18 17.03 -8.68
N ALA A 556 7.51 15.95 -8.29
CA ALA A 556 6.11 15.65 -8.51
C ALA A 556 5.74 15.13 -9.91
N SER A 557 5.93 13.82 -10.12
CA SER A 557 4.87 12.91 -10.60
C SER A 557 5.25 11.47 -10.24
N ALA A 558 4.26 10.63 -9.93
CA ALA A 558 4.51 9.24 -9.52
C ALA A 558 5.12 8.36 -10.63
N PHE A 559 5.17 8.85 -11.87
CA PHE A 559 5.72 8.14 -13.03
C PHE A 559 7.10 8.66 -13.48
N LEU A 560 7.65 9.72 -12.87
CA LEU A 560 8.92 10.35 -13.29
C LEU A 560 9.98 10.37 -12.18
N ALA A 561 9.94 9.39 -11.27
CA ALA A 561 11.07 9.11 -10.38
C ALA A 561 12.25 8.44 -11.11
N ASP A 562 12.11 8.14 -12.41
CA ASP A 562 13.23 7.78 -13.25
C ASP A 562 14.11 9.01 -13.51
N ARG A 563 15.43 8.82 -13.51
CA ARG A 563 16.39 9.95 -13.62
C ARG A 563 16.36 10.60 -15.00
N ASP A 564 15.74 9.93 -15.97
CA ASP A 564 15.73 10.22 -17.39
C ASP A 564 14.34 10.71 -17.87
N PRO A 565 14.26 11.76 -18.69
CA PRO A 565 12.99 12.28 -19.20
C PRO A 565 12.34 11.32 -20.22
N PRO A 566 11.00 11.32 -20.38
CA PRO A 566 10.32 10.50 -21.36
C PRO A 566 10.69 10.93 -22.79
N LYS A 567 10.78 9.96 -23.70
CA LYS A 567 11.09 10.22 -25.12
C LYS A 567 9.97 10.98 -25.80
N ARG A 568 10.26 11.59 -26.95
CA ARG A 568 9.25 12.28 -27.75
C ARG A 568 9.16 11.71 -29.15
N LEU A 569 7.96 11.78 -29.71
CA LEU A 569 7.76 11.62 -31.15
C LEU A 569 8.47 12.76 -31.87
N THR A 570 9.15 12.44 -32.98
CA THR A 570 9.58 13.47 -33.94
C THR A 570 8.37 14.14 -34.58
N ALA A 571 8.58 15.29 -35.24
CA ALA A 571 7.53 15.91 -36.03
C ALA A 571 6.97 14.96 -37.11
N VAL A 572 7.83 14.12 -37.70
CA VAL A 572 7.42 13.10 -38.68
C VAL A 572 6.58 12.01 -38.04
N ALA A 573 7.02 11.47 -36.89
CA ALA A 573 6.28 10.46 -36.15
C ALA A 573 4.94 11.01 -35.64
N GLU A 574 4.89 12.26 -35.18
CA GLU A 574 3.67 12.93 -34.76
C GLU A 574 2.68 13.16 -35.91
N ALA A 575 3.17 13.54 -37.09
CA ALA A 575 2.35 13.65 -38.29
C ALA A 575 1.78 12.29 -38.71
N ARG A 576 2.59 11.23 -38.64
CA ARG A 576 2.16 9.84 -38.86
C ARG A 576 1.09 9.41 -37.85
N THR A 577 1.29 9.66 -36.55
CA THR A 577 0.28 9.37 -35.52
C THR A 577 -1.04 10.08 -35.80
N ARG A 578 -1.01 11.38 -36.16
CA ARG A 578 -2.23 12.11 -36.53
C ARG A 578 -2.93 11.51 -37.74
N GLU A 579 -2.17 11.09 -38.75
CA GLU A 579 -2.72 10.43 -39.93
C GLU A 579 -3.33 9.07 -39.59
N LEU A 580 -2.66 8.24 -38.78
CA LEU A 580 -3.20 6.99 -38.28
C LEU A 580 -4.54 7.22 -37.58
N LEU A 581 -4.59 8.12 -36.59
CA LEU A 581 -5.83 8.40 -35.86
C LEU A 581 -6.96 8.91 -36.77
N ARG A 582 -6.65 9.76 -37.75
CA ARG A 582 -7.64 10.21 -38.74
C ARG A 582 -8.18 9.05 -39.57
N ARG A 583 -7.37 8.05 -39.92
CA ARG A 583 -7.84 6.84 -40.62
C ARG A 583 -8.78 6.03 -39.74
N LEU A 584 -8.49 5.94 -38.44
CA LEU A 584 -9.31 5.20 -37.47
C LEU A 584 -10.61 5.92 -37.11
N ALA A 585 -10.64 7.26 -37.20
CA ALA A 585 -11.81 8.08 -36.89
C ALA A 585 -12.82 8.23 -38.04
N ARG A 586 -12.61 7.62 -39.22
CA ARG A 586 -13.49 7.84 -40.39
C ARG A 586 -14.88 7.21 -40.21
N PRO A 587 -15.99 7.90 -40.54
CA PRO A 587 -17.36 7.50 -40.16
C PRO A 587 -17.98 6.29 -40.91
N GLY A 588 -17.17 5.45 -41.55
CA GLY A 588 -17.63 4.20 -42.19
C GLY A 588 -17.47 2.97 -41.29
N THR A 589 -16.88 3.15 -40.10
CA THR A 589 -16.50 2.09 -39.17
C THR A 589 -17.32 2.08 -37.88
N SER A 590 -18.31 2.95 -37.77
CA SER A 590 -19.22 3.14 -36.63
C SER A 590 -20.57 2.42 -36.80
N GLY A 591 -20.61 1.35 -37.61
CA GLY A 591 -21.68 0.36 -37.49
C GLY A 591 -21.46 -0.38 -36.18
N GLY A 592 -22.35 -0.17 -35.20
CA GLY A 592 -22.20 -0.69 -33.85
C GLY A 592 -21.75 -2.15 -33.86
N HIS A 593 -20.51 -2.39 -33.44
CA HIS A 593 -20.08 -3.74 -33.11
C HIS A 593 -21.07 -4.23 -32.06
N GLY A 594 -21.81 -5.29 -32.39
CA GLY A 594 -22.86 -5.81 -31.53
C GLY A 594 -22.38 -5.91 -30.08
N ALA A 595 -23.29 -5.69 -29.13
CA ALA A 595 -22.90 -5.76 -27.72
C ALA A 595 -22.26 -7.13 -27.42
N VAL A 596 -21.10 -7.12 -26.79
CA VAL A 596 -20.50 -8.34 -26.26
C VAL A 596 -21.39 -8.87 -25.14
N GLU A 597 -21.76 -10.14 -25.23
CA GLU A 597 -22.56 -10.81 -24.22
C GLU A 597 -21.63 -11.29 -23.09
N ILE A 598 -21.92 -10.90 -21.85
CA ILE A 598 -21.24 -11.43 -20.66
C ILE A 598 -21.98 -12.70 -20.24
N VAL A 599 -21.41 -13.85 -20.56
CA VAL A 599 -22.00 -15.17 -20.28
C VAL A 599 -21.89 -15.51 -18.80
N SER A 600 -20.72 -15.28 -18.20
CA SER A 600 -20.49 -15.49 -16.76
C SER A 600 -19.44 -14.50 -16.23
N TYR A 601 -19.58 -14.13 -14.95
CA TYR A 601 -18.66 -13.21 -14.29
C TYR A 601 -18.40 -13.65 -12.85
N GLU A 602 -17.24 -14.26 -12.63
CA GLU A 602 -16.75 -14.69 -11.32
C GLU A 602 -15.37 -14.08 -11.03
N PRO A 603 -14.95 -13.96 -9.76
CA PRO A 603 -13.65 -13.37 -9.41
C PRO A 603 -12.43 -14.04 -10.06
N THR A 604 -12.54 -15.32 -10.45
CA THR A 604 -11.43 -16.09 -11.05
C THR A 604 -11.71 -16.58 -12.47
N LYS A 605 -12.91 -16.36 -12.99
CA LYS A 605 -13.33 -16.82 -14.31
C LYS A 605 -14.35 -15.86 -14.91
N MET A 606 -14.12 -15.43 -16.15
CA MET A 606 -15.03 -14.53 -16.86
C MET A 606 -15.22 -15.04 -18.28
N GLU A 607 -16.47 -15.13 -18.74
CA GLU A 607 -16.80 -15.66 -20.07
C GLU A 607 -17.60 -14.64 -20.85
N PHE A 608 -17.15 -14.41 -22.09
CA PHE A 608 -17.74 -13.46 -23.02
C PHE A 608 -18.06 -14.15 -24.33
N ARG A 609 -19.11 -13.68 -25.00
CA ARG A 609 -19.45 -14.08 -26.36
C ARG A 609 -19.51 -12.86 -27.25
N THR A 610 -18.72 -12.85 -28.31
CA THR A 610 -18.71 -11.76 -29.29
C THR A 610 -19.84 -11.95 -30.31
N PRO A 611 -20.34 -10.89 -30.95
CA PRO A 611 -21.09 -11.04 -32.19
C PRO A 611 -20.16 -11.52 -33.32
N SER A 612 -20.71 -11.71 -34.52
CA SER A 612 -19.89 -11.82 -35.73
C SER A 612 -19.10 -10.54 -35.97
N LEU A 613 -17.83 -10.69 -36.36
CA LEU A 613 -16.88 -9.59 -36.54
C LEU A 613 -16.43 -9.54 -38.01
N GLU A 614 -16.49 -8.37 -38.63
CA GLU A 614 -16.07 -8.20 -40.03
C GLU A 614 -14.55 -8.08 -40.19
N ARG A 615 -13.85 -7.79 -39.10
CA ARG A 615 -12.40 -7.57 -39.04
C ARG A 615 -11.87 -7.91 -37.65
N PRO A 616 -10.54 -8.11 -37.50
CA PRO A 616 -9.92 -8.21 -36.19
C PRO A 616 -10.35 -7.04 -35.30
N THR A 617 -10.82 -7.34 -34.10
CA THR A 617 -11.43 -6.37 -33.18
C THR A 617 -10.88 -6.63 -31.78
N ALA A 618 -10.53 -5.58 -31.05
CA ALA A 618 -10.10 -5.68 -29.67
C ALA A 618 -11.29 -5.86 -28.74
N LEU A 619 -11.34 -6.95 -27.98
CA LEU A 619 -12.19 -7.06 -26.81
C LEU A 619 -11.45 -6.51 -25.61
N VAL A 620 -11.94 -5.41 -25.04
CA VAL A 620 -11.39 -4.78 -23.85
C VAL A 620 -12.39 -4.85 -22.72
N PHE A 621 -11.93 -5.26 -21.55
CA PHE A 621 -12.78 -5.44 -20.38
C PHE A 621 -12.25 -4.63 -19.21
N SER A 622 -13.11 -3.86 -18.55
CA SER A 622 -12.89 -2.99 -17.38
C SER A 622 -12.56 -3.79 -16.11
N GLN A 623 -11.49 -4.59 -16.21
CA GLN A 623 -10.83 -5.34 -15.15
C GLN A 623 -9.36 -5.00 -15.25
N THR A 624 -8.78 -4.59 -14.13
CA THR A 624 -7.36 -4.25 -14.07
C THR A 624 -6.51 -5.39 -14.61
N TYR A 625 -5.57 -5.05 -15.49
CA TYR A 625 -4.60 -5.97 -16.02
C TYR A 625 -3.72 -6.49 -14.89
N PHE A 626 -3.57 -7.81 -14.81
CA PHE A 626 -2.68 -8.43 -13.84
C PHE A 626 -2.00 -9.68 -14.42
N PRO A 627 -0.71 -9.89 -14.14
CA PRO A 627 -0.04 -11.15 -14.44
C PRO A 627 -0.73 -12.31 -13.72
N GLY A 628 -1.06 -13.36 -14.45
CA GLY A 628 -1.79 -14.53 -13.93
C GLY A 628 -3.20 -14.69 -14.49
N TRP A 629 -3.73 -13.66 -15.16
CA TRP A 629 -4.83 -13.86 -16.10
C TRP A 629 -4.32 -14.59 -17.34
N THR A 630 -5.09 -15.56 -17.78
CA THR A 630 -4.96 -16.26 -19.06
C THR A 630 -6.24 -16.08 -19.84
N VAL A 631 -6.16 -16.11 -21.16
CA VAL A 631 -7.32 -15.95 -22.04
C VAL A 631 -7.31 -17.03 -23.10
N ASP A 632 -8.47 -17.67 -23.29
CA ASP A 632 -8.73 -18.63 -24.36
C ASP A 632 -9.79 -18.06 -25.29
N ILE A 633 -9.62 -18.20 -26.60
CA ILE A 633 -10.65 -17.93 -27.62
C ILE A 633 -11.04 -19.28 -28.24
N ASP A 634 -12.33 -19.64 -28.14
CA ASP A 634 -12.88 -20.92 -28.58
C ASP A 634 -12.11 -22.14 -28.05
N GLY A 635 -11.61 -22.02 -26.81
CA GLY A 635 -10.84 -23.07 -26.13
C GLY A 635 -9.37 -23.16 -26.54
N GLN A 636 -8.87 -22.26 -27.40
CA GLN A 636 -7.46 -22.15 -27.76
C GLN A 636 -6.80 -20.99 -27.02
N PRO A 637 -5.56 -21.15 -26.51
CA PRO A 637 -4.85 -20.07 -25.84
C PRO A 637 -4.66 -18.86 -26.77
N ALA A 638 -5.00 -17.68 -26.26
CA ALA A 638 -4.80 -16.41 -26.93
C ALA A 638 -3.89 -15.49 -26.09
N LYS A 639 -3.30 -14.49 -26.75
CA LYS A 639 -2.41 -13.54 -26.09
C LYS A 639 -3.22 -12.47 -25.37
N LEU A 640 -3.01 -12.37 -24.05
CA LEU A 640 -3.55 -11.30 -23.24
C LEU A 640 -2.66 -10.06 -23.33
N PHE A 641 -3.27 -8.90 -23.55
CA PHE A 641 -2.61 -7.61 -23.57
C PHE A 641 -3.08 -6.73 -22.42
N MET A 642 -2.19 -5.85 -21.96
CA MET A 642 -2.58 -4.70 -21.15
C MET A 642 -3.07 -3.60 -22.08
N ALA A 643 -4.34 -3.28 -21.97
CA ALA A 643 -5.03 -2.27 -22.76
C ALA A 643 -5.11 -0.94 -22.00
N ASP A 644 -4.81 0.15 -22.70
CA ASP A 644 -4.83 1.53 -22.21
C ASP A 644 -4.13 1.66 -20.84
N SER A 645 -2.99 0.97 -20.71
CA SER A 645 -2.14 0.88 -19.52
C SER A 645 -2.81 0.45 -18.21
N LEU A 646 -4.01 -0.12 -18.29
CA LEU A 646 -4.82 -0.33 -17.09
C LEU A 646 -5.56 -1.66 -17.06
N VAL A 647 -6.15 -2.07 -18.18
CA VAL A 647 -7.17 -3.14 -18.17
C VAL A 647 -6.82 -4.30 -19.09
N ASN A 648 -7.51 -5.43 -18.93
CA ASN A 648 -7.31 -6.59 -19.80
C ASN A 648 -7.88 -6.36 -21.20
N GLY A 649 -7.12 -6.76 -22.22
CA GLY A 649 -7.57 -6.74 -23.62
C GLY A 649 -7.06 -7.95 -24.40
N VAL A 650 -7.80 -8.35 -25.43
CA VAL A 650 -7.42 -9.42 -26.35
C VAL A 650 -7.87 -9.09 -27.77
N MET A 651 -7.07 -9.45 -28.76
CA MET A 651 -7.48 -9.37 -30.17
C MET A 651 -8.32 -10.58 -30.54
N VAL A 652 -9.53 -10.34 -31.06
CA VAL A 652 -10.43 -11.37 -31.59
C VAL A 652 -10.43 -11.28 -33.11
N ALA A 653 -10.28 -12.43 -33.78
CA ALA A 653 -10.25 -12.48 -35.24
C ALA A 653 -11.61 -12.09 -35.86
N ALA A 654 -11.59 -11.78 -37.16
CA ALA A 654 -12.82 -11.64 -37.94
C ALA A 654 -13.49 -13.01 -38.11
N GLY A 655 -14.82 -13.04 -38.14
CA GLY A 655 -15.57 -14.27 -38.38
C GLY A 655 -16.86 -14.39 -37.56
N PRO A 656 -17.34 -15.62 -37.34
CA PRO A 656 -18.55 -15.87 -36.54
C PRO A 656 -18.36 -15.51 -35.06
N PRO A 657 -19.43 -15.56 -34.24
CA PRO A 657 -19.34 -15.37 -32.79
C PRO A 657 -18.25 -16.23 -32.14
N HIS A 658 -17.37 -15.60 -31.36
CA HIS A 658 -16.32 -16.26 -30.61
C HIS A 658 -16.66 -16.33 -29.11
N PHE A 659 -16.23 -17.39 -28.44
CA PHE A 659 -16.27 -17.51 -26.98
C PHE A 659 -14.92 -17.18 -26.39
N VAL A 660 -14.86 -16.12 -25.59
CA VAL A 660 -13.63 -15.66 -24.93
C VAL A 660 -13.71 -15.96 -23.44
N THR A 661 -12.79 -16.76 -22.94
CA THR A 661 -12.75 -17.18 -21.53
C THR A 661 -11.48 -16.67 -20.87
N PHE A 662 -11.63 -15.87 -19.81
CA PHE A 662 -10.52 -15.43 -18.97
C PHE A 662 -10.47 -16.27 -17.70
N ARG A 663 -9.28 -16.69 -17.28
CA ARG A 663 -9.06 -17.44 -16.02
C ARG A 663 -7.91 -16.83 -15.24
N PHE A 664 -8.13 -16.57 -13.95
CA PHE A 664 -7.09 -16.09 -13.05
C PHE A 664 -6.46 -17.26 -12.30
N GLN A 665 -5.26 -17.65 -12.71
CA GLN A 665 -4.50 -18.75 -12.12
C GLN A 665 -3.05 -18.33 -11.87
N PRO A 666 -2.80 -17.42 -10.91
CA PRO A 666 -1.45 -16.93 -10.66
C PRO A 666 -0.56 -18.03 -10.08
N GLY A 667 0.44 -18.46 -10.85
CA GLY A 667 1.40 -19.48 -10.41
C GLY A 667 2.13 -19.13 -9.11
N THR A 668 2.35 -17.83 -8.85
CA THR A 668 2.97 -17.34 -7.61
C THR A 668 2.10 -17.54 -6.38
N PHE A 669 0.77 -17.49 -6.51
CA PHE A 669 -0.14 -17.85 -5.42
C PHE A 669 -0.06 -19.34 -5.09
N VAL A 670 -0.07 -20.20 -6.12
CA VAL A 670 0.02 -21.67 -5.93
C VAL A 670 1.34 -22.05 -5.27
N ALA A 671 2.46 -21.52 -5.78
CA ALA A 671 3.78 -21.74 -5.17
C ALA A 671 3.82 -21.22 -3.72
N GLY A 672 3.28 -20.02 -3.48
CA GLY A 672 3.21 -19.42 -2.15
C GLY A 672 2.35 -20.25 -1.18
N ALA A 673 1.22 -20.78 -1.64
CA ALA A 673 0.35 -21.65 -0.85
C ALA A 673 1.05 -22.95 -0.43
N TRP A 674 1.79 -23.59 -1.34
CA TRP A 674 2.61 -24.76 -1.01
C TRP A 674 3.70 -24.43 0.02
N ILE A 675 4.47 -23.36 -0.20
CA ILE A 675 5.55 -22.94 0.71
C ILE A 675 5.00 -22.60 2.10
N SER A 676 3.90 -21.84 2.17
CA SER A 676 3.20 -21.50 3.40
C SER A 676 2.70 -22.73 4.15
N SER A 677 2.12 -23.70 3.43
CA SER A 677 1.59 -24.93 4.03
C SER A 677 2.70 -25.80 4.61
N LEU A 678 3.78 -26.00 3.86
CA LEU A 678 4.96 -26.74 4.32
C LEU A 678 5.63 -26.06 5.53
N SER A 679 5.73 -24.73 5.51
CA SER A 679 6.29 -23.95 6.61
C SER A 679 5.42 -24.04 7.87
N ALA A 680 4.11 -23.93 7.74
CA ALA A 680 3.18 -24.09 8.86
C ALA A 680 3.24 -25.51 9.43
N ALA A 681 3.27 -26.54 8.57
CA ALA A 681 3.45 -27.93 9.00
C ALA A 681 4.76 -28.14 9.76
N ALA A 682 5.88 -27.55 9.31
CA ALA A 682 7.16 -27.62 10.00
C ALA A 682 7.10 -26.99 11.41
N VAL A 683 6.39 -25.86 11.57
CA VAL A 683 6.16 -25.24 12.89
C VAL A 683 5.36 -26.18 13.80
N LEU A 684 4.28 -26.76 13.30
CA LEU A 684 3.43 -27.69 14.05
C LEU A 684 4.18 -28.97 14.45
N ILE A 685 4.98 -29.54 13.55
CA ILE A 685 5.83 -30.71 13.84
C ILE A 685 6.85 -30.35 14.92
N THR A 686 7.50 -29.19 14.82
CA THR A 686 8.45 -28.71 15.84
C THR A 686 7.78 -28.53 17.20
N ALA A 687 6.53 -28.05 17.23
CA ALA A 687 5.72 -27.97 18.44
C ALA A 687 5.41 -29.37 19.00
N GLY A 688 4.94 -30.30 18.17
CA GLY A 688 4.62 -31.68 18.56
C GLY A 688 5.83 -32.42 19.13
N VAL A 689 6.99 -32.32 18.48
CA VAL A 689 8.25 -32.92 18.95
C VAL A 689 8.68 -32.32 20.30
N SER A 690 8.54 -31.00 20.46
CA SER A 690 8.91 -30.32 21.73
C SER A 690 8.02 -30.76 22.89
N VAL A 691 6.71 -30.92 22.65
CA VAL A 691 5.75 -31.43 23.64
C VAL A 691 6.01 -32.89 23.97
N TRP A 692 6.30 -33.73 22.95
CA TRP A 692 6.61 -35.15 23.16
C TRP A 692 7.87 -35.35 24.00
N ARG A 693 8.95 -34.61 23.70
CA ARG A 693 10.20 -34.64 24.49
C ARG A 693 10.05 -34.06 25.90
N GLY A 694 9.07 -33.18 26.12
CA GLY A 694 8.77 -32.57 27.42
C GLY A 694 7.89 -33.42 28.33
N ARG A 695 7.35 -34.55 27.85
CA ARG A 695 6.62 -35.48 28.71
C ARG A 695 7.62 -36.19 29.64
N PRO A 696 7.44 -36.14 30.96
CA PRO A 696 8.26 -36.95 31.86
C PRO A 696 8.09 -38.41 31.44
N SER A 697 9.20 -39.08 31.14
CA SER A 697 9.22 -40.50 30.89
C SER A 697 8.53 -41.17 32.08
N ARG A 698 7.34 -41.74 31.89
CA ARG A 698 6.76 -42.66 32.87
C ARG A 698 7.76 -43.80 32.96
N ALA A 699 8.56 -43.78 34.02
CA ALA A 699 9.54 -44.81 34.32
C ALA A 699 8.83 -46.17 34.31
N ARG A 700 9.43 -47.12 33.60
CA ARG A 700 9.25 -48.54 33.87
C ARG A 700 10.14 -48.92 35.05
#